data_AF-A0A534SYI1-F1
#
_entry.id   AF-A0A534SYI1-F1
#
_cell.length_a   1.000
_cell.length_b   1.000
_cell.length_c   1.000
_cell.angle_alpha   90.00
_cell.angle_beta   90.00
_cell.angle_gamma   90.00
#
_symmetry.space_group_name_H-M   'P 1'
#
loop_
_entity.id
_entity.type
_entity.pdbx_description
1 polymer ?
#
loop_
_entity_poly.entity_id
_entity_poly.type
_entity_poly.pdbx_seq_one_letter_code
_entity_poly.pdbx_strand_id
1 'polypeptide(L)'
;MTAPHQGAEDAASPPRRAIGAPHEALRRPWLCGLAVSLLTLLAAPSAGATTLTRGPYLQLLTPRSVTIVWNTDTRAACSLAIRPADGTGGSVIQGGTDTVCAIAVDGLSSGTSYAYTPRADDVPLGDESLFRTDDPNRSRYTFLVLGDSGSGGHDQLSVRDAMLKTPVDFLIHTGDMIYEDGLPEDFNPEFFNPYRELLRHYVFWPTLGNHDVHTDDGAPWRAAFYTPANNPSANENYYSFDFGTAHVAVLNSNNLTNPGSPQYLFVDQDLAASTALWKFVVFHYPAYSSGFHGSNLTIQANLLPLFDKYGVDIVLTGHDHDYERTRPLMDNKPAVPGTGTVYIVTGGGGKDARPVGSNWFTAYSESVVHFTRVTIDGTTLIEQMIREDGTVGDSMMLVKGAPPPLPRCGDDLVNQPGEQCDGADHPACPGACLPACTCAPVCGDGHADPPTEACDGSDDAACPGLCLSDCRCGDPSRFMTLVPVADTFIDAVDRAVAWDHGIAPLLSVNQRAAFAYLKFDVPSLPGPVTAARLTVVANSASPDGGTIYPVRDSSWPEGNQTGLGATSAAGPGLKWVDVDTDGNGVVDLRDTSPYVPDFTDAVGGIGAVVVGGTYSADVTPAFRGGPGTYTLTIKNDSQNGTLYFSRETSQGPELRLELGAPGITSTTTTTSTTAPVPTTSTTTAETATSTTTSSTTTSEPPTTSTTSTSLPLATTTTLPGCDPNVPSSCDDGDACTADACDADGQCHHVAVVGLDGVSCRVETLADALQGVSPADVGSARVRRRLAARVRAVRTALLAARSTRGRRAADDLARTQRLLAGLGRQVDRLERQGTLARPVADRMLALTASAERELRPLRGARDTK
;
A
#
# COMPACT_ATOMS: atom_id res chain seq x y z
N MET A 1 -12.03 62.72 30.75
CA MET A 1 -10.87 63.57 30.41
C MET A 1 -10.65 63.47 28.89
N THR A 2 -9.75 64.26 28.31
CA THR A 2 -9.59 64.52 26.87
C THR A 2 -9.76 63.30 25.94
N ALA A 3 -10.52 63.51 24.85
CA ALA A 3 -10.84 62.57 23.78
C ALA A 3 -10.49 63.24 22.42
N PRO A 4 -11.09 62.88 21.27
CA PRO A 4 -11.24 61.57 20.60
C PRO A 4 -10.62 61.61 19.17
N HIS A 5 -10.84 60.57 18.33
CA HIS A 5 -11.74 60.73 17.16
C HIS A 5 -12.12 59.41 16.47
N GLN A 6 -13.36 59.37 15.97
CA GLN A 6 -13.95 58.36 15.08
C GLN A 6 -13.94 58.90 13.62
N GLY A 7 -14.25 58.15 12.56
CA GLY A 7 -14.87 56.81 12.48
C GLY A 7 -14.84 56.23 11.05
N ALA A 8 -15.76 55.31 10.74
CA ALA A 8 -15.74 54.46 9.54
C ALA A 8 -16.91 54.71 8.56
N GLU A 9 -16.79 54.08 7.37
CA GLU A 9 -17.84 53.54 6.47
C GLU A 9 -19.12 54.34 6.15
N ASP A 10 -19.44 54.48 4.85
CA ASP A 10 -20.52 53.69 4.22
C ASP A 10 -20.42 53.69 2.67
N ALA A 11 -21.26 52.92 1.95
CA ALA A 11 -21.02 52.52 0.54
C ALA A 11 -22.20 52.63 -0.47
N ALA A 12 -21.86 52.33 -1.75
CA ALA A 12 -22.71 51.84 -2.87
C ALA A 12 -23.47 52.80 -3.85
N SER A 13 -22.90 52.94 -5.07
CA SER A 13 -23.48 52.61 -6.42
C SER A 13 -24.83 53.18 -6.94
N PRO A 14 -25.16 53.13 -8.27
CA PRO A 14 -24.39 52.96 -9.54
C PRO A 14 -24.86 54.04 -10.61
N PRO A 15 -25.09 53.84 -11.94
CA PRO A 15 -24.58 52.93 -13.01
C PRO A 15 -24.24 53.57 -14.43
N ARG A 16 -23.71 52.74 -15.37
CA ARG A 16 -23.95 52.70 -16.86
C ARG A 16 -23.36 53.71 -17.91
N ARG A 17 -22.36 53.21 -18.67
CA ARG A 17 -22.25 53.05 -20.17
C ARG A 17 -22.71 54.14 -21.20
N ALA A 18 -21.69 54.67 -21.91
CA ALA A 18 -21.33 54.43 -23.34
C ALA A 18 -21.91 55.25 -24.55
N ILE A 19 -21.13 55.18 -25.67
CA ILE A 19 -21.35 55.57 -27.10
C ILE A 19 -20.93 57.00 -27.52
N GLY A 20 -20.10 57.12 -28.58
CA GLY A 20 -19.80 58.40 -29.26
C GLY A 20 -18.57 58.40 -30.20
N ALA A 21 -18.79 58.37 -31.53
CA ALA A 21 -17.88 58.69 -32.65
C ALA A 21 -18.79 59.15 -33.84
N PRO A 22 -18.41 59.27 -35.13
CA PRO A 22 -17.11 59.33 -35.85
C PRO A 22 -17.02 60.51 -36.89
N HIS A 23 -16.22 60.39 -37.98
CA HIS A 23 -16.15 61.25 -39.22
C HIS A 23 -15.48 62.66 -39.08
N GLU A 24 -14.86 63.29 -40.10
CA GLU A 24 -14.48 62.87 -41.47
C GLU A 24 -13.19 63.57 -42.03
N ALA A 25 -12.95 63.48 -43.35
CA ALA A 25 -11.66 63.65 -44.04
C ALA A 25 -11.40 65.05 -44.69
N LEU A 26 -10.31 65.10 -45.50
CA LEU A 26 -10.05 66.02 -46.64
C LEU A 26 -9.61 67.49 -46.37
N ARG A 27 -8.28 67.75 -46.47
CA ARG A 27 -7.62 68.56 -47.56
C ARG A 27 -6.17 69.02 -47.25
N ARG A 28 -5.31 69.00 -48.27
CA ARG A 28 -4.05 69.78 -48.46
C ARG A 28 -4.38 71.12 -49.17
N PRO A 29 -3.45 72.04 -49.55
CA PRO A 29 -1.99 72.19 -49.29
C PRO A 29 -1.56 73.64 -48.85
N TRP A 30 -0.26 74.01 -49.03
CA TRP A 30 0.39 75.36 -48.95
C TRP A 30 0.68 75.91 -47.52
N LEU A 31 1.79 76.61 -47.22
CA LEU A 31 3.19 76.65 -47.73
C LEU A 31 4.10 77.43 -46.72
N CYS A 32 5.42 77.49 -46.94
CA CYS A 32 6.44 78.33 -46.25
C CYS A 32 6.52 78.20 -44.70
N GLY A 33 7.46 77.51 -44.08
CA GLY A 33 8.91 77.52 -44.35
C GLY A 33 9.67 78.32 -43.29
N LEU A 34 10.39 77.64 -42.39
CA LEU A 34 11.57 78.16 -41.72
C LEU A 34 12.42 76.98 -41.22
N ALA A 35 13.68 76.91 -41.67
CA ALA A 35 14.59 75.84 -41.30
C ALA A 35 15.36 76.21 -40.02
N VAL A 36 15.01 75.57 -38.91
CA VAL A 36 15.87 75.50 -37.72
C VAL A 36 16.42 74.08 -37.66
N SER A 37 17.70 73.93 -37.95
CA SER A 37 18.41 72.65 -37.84
C SER A 37 18.63 72.29 -36.38
N LEU A 38 17.57 71.93 -35.68
CA LEU A 38 17.67 71.34 -34.35
C LEU A 38 18.33 69.96 -34.52
N LEU A 39 19.60 69.86 -34.12
CA LEU A 39 20.34 68.61 -34.16
C LEU A 39 19.79 67.70 -33.05
N THR A 40 18.68 67.02 -33.33
CA THR A 40 18.18 65.96 -32.47
C THR A 40 19.23 64.86 -32.46
N LEU A 41 20.03 64.82 -31.39
CA LEU A 41 20.53 63.55 -30.91
C LEU A 41 19.29 62.70 -30.66
N LEU A 42 19.02 61.80 -31.60
CA LEU A 42 18.42 60.53 -31.27
C LEU A 42 19.39 59.88 -30.30
N ALA A 43 19.20 60.17 -29.02
CA ALA A 43 19.60 59.23 -27.98
C ALA A 43 18.91 57.93 -28.38
N ALA A 44 19.68 56.98 -28.91
CA ALA A 44 19.22 55.63 -29.06
C ALA A 44 18.63 55.22 -27.70
N PRO A 45 17.48 54.53 -27.65
CA PRO A 45 16.97 54.05 -26.38
C PRO A 45 18.11 53.30 -25.71
N SER A 46 18.51 53.76 -24.53
CA SER A 46 19.60 53.14 -23.78
C SER A 46 19.22 51.69 -23.60
N ALA A 47 19.96 50.79 -24.26
CA ALA A 47 19.70 49.36 -24.16
C ALA A 47 19.67 49.03 -22.67
N GLY A 48 18.56 48.45 -22.21
CA GLY A 48 18.47 47.98 -20.83
C GLY A 48 19.63 47.01 -20.61
N ALA A 49 20.29 47.10 -19.45
CA ALA A 49 21.24 46.07 -19.08
C ALA A 49 20.49 44.74 -19.04
N THR A 50 20.90 43.79 -19.87
CA THR A 50 20.30 42.46 -20.02
C THR A 50 20.04 41.84 -18.65
N THR A 51 18.82 41.35 -18.41
CA THR A 51 18.44 40.78 -17.10
C THR A 51 18.20 39.27 -17.17
N LEU A 52 18.35 38.59 -16.03
CA LEU A 52 18.04 37.16 -15.90
C LEU A 52 16.53 36.91 -15.89
N THR A 53 16.08 35.99 -16.74
CA THR A 53 14.70 35.47 -16.77
C THR A 53 14.60 34.03 -16.24
N ARG A 54 15.73 33.31 -16.12
CA ARG A 54 15.81 31.99 -15.46
C ARG A 54 17.23 31.77 -14.92
N GLY A 55 17.33 31.16 -13.74
CA GLY A 55 18.61 30.71 -13.19
C GLY A 55 19.48 31.80 -12.56
N PRO A 56 20.82 31.58 -12.47
CA PRO A 56 21.53 30.40 -12.97
C PRO A 56 21.11 29.09 -12.29
N TYR A 57 21.31 27.97 -12.98
CA TYR A 57 21.15 26.62 -12.45
C TYR A 57 22.25 25.68 -12.94
N LEU A 58 22.48 24.62 -12.17
CA LEU A 58 23.54 23.63 -12.39
C LEU A 58 22.97 22.33 -12.96
N GLN A 59 23.62 21.81 -14.01
CA GLN A 59 23.31 20.53 -14.65
C GLN A 59 24.59 19.77 -15.02
N LEU A 60 24.48 18.46 -15.29
CA LEU A 60 25.59 17.63 -15.79
C LEU A 60 26.87 17.72 -14.93
N LEU A 61 26.72 17.80 -13.60
CA LEU A 61 27.85 17.94 -12.68
C LEU A 61 28.57 16.59 -12.49
N THR A 62 29.89 16.63 -12.50
CA THR A 62 30.78 15.48 -12.29
C THR A 62 31.94 15.85 -11.35
N PRO A 63 32.85 14.93 -11.00
CA PRO A 63 34.09 15.27 -10.28
C PRO A 63 35.06 16.16 -11.08
N ARG A 64 34.83 16.40 -12.38
CA ARG A 64 35.74 17.12 -13.28
C ARG A 64 35.07 18.19 -14.15
N SER A 65 33.75 18.32 -14.12
CA SER A 65 32.99 19.25 -14.97
C SER A 65 31.62 19.64 -14.39
N VAL A 66 31.01 20.68 -14.96
CA VAL A 66 29.60 21.05 -14.75
C VAL A 66 29.09 21.84 -15.96
N THR A 67 27.79 21.81 -16.24
CA THR A 67 27.12 22.76 -17.14
C THR A 67 26.33 23.78 -16.33
N ILE A 68 26.65 25.06 -16.52
CA ILE A 68 25.93 26.17 -15.87
C ILE A 68 25.00 26.81 -16.90
N VAL A 69 23.71 26.94 -16.55
CA VAL A 69 22.65 27.38 -17.47
C VAL A 69 21.91 28.58 -16.91
N TRP A 70 21.58 29.56 -17.76
CA TRP A 70 20.74 30.71 -17.44
C TRP A 70 20.01 31.24 -18.66
N ASN A 71 18.88 31.92 -18.46
CA ASN A 71 18.14 32.58 -19.55
C ASN A 71 18.12 34.09 -19.30
N THR A 72 18.09 34.87 -20.38
CA THR A 72 18.02 36.34 -20.35
C THR A 72 16.72 36.87 -20.94
N ASP A 73 16.44 38.16 -20.71
CA ASP A 73 15.30 38.88 -21.32
C ASP A 73 15.52 39.20 -22.81
N THR A 74 16.79 39.30 -23.21
CA THR A 74 17.23 39.73 -24.53
C THR A 74 18.47 38.94 -24.97
N ARG A 75 18.67 38.83 -26.29
CA ARG A 75 19.77 38.05 -26.88
C ARG A 75 21.10 38.77 -26.64
N ALA A 76 22.00 38.13 -25.89
CA ALA A 76 23.29 38.69 -25.49
C ALA A 76 24.43 37.68 -25.68
N ALA A 77 25.68 38.15 -25.70
CA ALA A 77 26.84 37.27 -25.69
C ALA A 77 27.02 36.63 -24.29
N CYS A 78 26.85 35.32 -24.22
CA CYS A 78 26.97 34.55 -23.00
C CYS A 78 28.45 34.43 -22.60
N SER A 79 28.82 34.87 -21.41
CA SER A 79 30.12 34.50 -20.82
C SER A 79 29.99 34.14 -19.34
N LEU A 80 30.89 33.31 -18.84
CA LEU A 80 30.87 32.78 -17.48
C LEU A 80 32.22 33.08 -16.82
N ALA A 81 32.23 33.94 -15.80
CA ALA A 81 33.38 34.02 -14.91
C ALA A 81 33.35 32.81 -13.96
N ILE A 82 34.47 32.11 -13.79
CA ILE A 82 34.60 31.01 -12.83
C ILE A 82 36.01 30.94 -12.24
N ARG A 83 36.11 30.61 -10.96
CA ARG A 83 37.36 30.44 -10.21
C ARG A 83 37.19 29.44 -9.05
N PRO A 84 38.25 28.77 -8.59
CA PRO A 84 38.29 28.19 -7.25
C PRO A 84 37.84 29.18 -6.17
N ALA A 85 37.05 28.71 -5.20
CA ALA A 85 36.47 29.55 -4.15
C ALA A 85 37.54 30.20 -3.24
N ASP A 86 38.70 29.55 -3.09
CA ASP A 86 39.87 30.05 -2.35
C ASP A 86 40.54 31.30 -2.98
N GLY A 87 40.13 31.69 -4.19
CA GLY A 87 40.65 32.85 -4.92
C GLY A 87 41.86 32.55 -5.80
N THR A 88 42.24 31.28 -5.99
CA THR A 88 43.38 30.91 -6.83
C THR A 88 43.04 30.95 -8.32
N GLY A 89 43.53 31.99 -9.01
CA GLY A 89 43.35 32.14 -10.45
C GLY A 89 41.90 32.46 -10.84
N GLY A 90 41.46 31.91 -11.97
CA GLY A 90 40.12 32.15 -12.55
C GLY A 90 40.18 32.37 -14.06
N SER A 91 39.03 32.20 -14.72
CA SER A 91 38.86 32.39 -16.16
C SER A 91 37.51 33.04 -16.48
N VAL A 92 37.39 33.55 -17.71
CA VAL A 92 36.09 33.88 -18.32
C VAL A 92 35.93 32.96 -19.52
N ILE A 93 34.96 32.06 -19.44
CA ILE A 93 34.62 31.11 -20.51
C ILE A 93 33.58 31.78 -21.39
N GLN A 94 33.87 31.86 -22.68
CA GLN A 94 33.00 32.48 -23.68
C GLN A 94 32.07 31.43 -24.29
N GLY A 95 30.78 31.74 -24.36
CA GLY A 95 29.75 30.86 -24.91
C GLY A 95 29.23 31.35 -26.27
N GLY A 96 27.97 31.00 -26.57
CA GLY A 96 27.25 31.53 -27.73
C GLY A 96 26.70 32.95 -27.52
N THR A 97 25.86 33.39 -28.44
CA THR A 97 25.09 34.63 -28.32
C THR A 97 23.61 34.29 -28.49
N ASP A 98 22.83 34.14 -27.41
CA ASP A 98 21.43 33.73 -27.46
C ASP A 98 20.60 34.29 -26.27
N THR A 99 19.33 33.90 -26.12
CA THR A 99 18.52 34.14 -24.90
C THR A 99 18.57 33.00 -23.89
N VAL A 100 19.13 31.85 -24.28
CA VAL A 100 19.42 30.70 -23.41
C VAL A 100 20.92 30.44 -23.48
N CYS A 101 21.60 30.64 -22.35
CA CYS A 101 23.03 30.45 -22.19
C CYS A 101 23.28 29.16 -21.41
N ALA A 102 23.90 28.16 -22.04
CA ALA A 102 24.44 26.98 -21.38
C ALA A 102 25.94 26.91 -21.65
N ILE A 103 26.75 26.89 -20.59
CA ILE A 103 28.21 26.77 -20.69
C ILE A 103 28.67 25.55 -19.88
N ALA A 104 29.15 24.53 -20.61
CA ALA A 104 29.90 23.42 -20.04
C ALA A 104 31.29 23.91 -19.62
N VAL A 105 31.75 23.46 -18.45
CA VAL A 105 33.05 23.79 -17.88
C VAL A 105 33.78 22.51 -17.52
N ASP A 106 34.88 22.23 -18.21
CA ASP A 106 35.70 21.04 -18.02
C ASP A 106 37.00 21.32 -17.26
N GLY A 107 37.64 20.26 -16.77
CA GLY A 107 38.97 20.31 -16.17
C GLY A 107 38.99 20.75 -14.70
N LEU A 108 37.82 20.91 -14.08
CA LEU A 108 37.65 21.25 -12.67
C LEU A 108 38.28 20.20 -11.75
N SER A 109 38.73 20.59 -10.57
CA SER A 109 39.22 19.67 -9.54
C SER A 109 38.06 18.95 -8.84
N SER A 110 38.28 17.68 -8.47
CA SER A 110 37.35 16.88 -7.66
C SER A 110 37.20 17.49 -6.27
N GLY A 111 36.02 17.35 -5.65
CA GLY A 111 35.78 17.77 -4.27
C GLY A 111 36.16 19.22 -3.97
N THR A 112 36.00 20.12 -4.94
CA THR A 112 36.49 21.49 -4.90
C THR A 112 35.33 22.46 -5.04
N SER A 113 35.29 23.49 -4.19
CA SER A 113 34.28 24.55 -4.30
C SER A 113 34.71 25.60 -5.31
N TYR A 114 33.81 25.97 -6.21
CA TYR A 114 34.01 26.94 -7.28
C TYR A 114 33.04 28.10 -7.12
N ALA A 115 33.55 29.31 -7.31
CA ALA A 115 32.78 30.55 -7.35
C ALA A 115 32.61 31.00 -8.81
N TYR A 116 31.39 31.41 -9.17
CA TYR A 116 31.02 31.70 -10.56
C TYR A 116 30.04 32.87 -10.68
N THR A 117 30.07 33.54 -11.84
CA THR A 117 29.14 34.63 -12.17
C THR A 117 28.76 34.56 -13.65
N PRO A 118 27.46 34.35 -13.98
CA PRO A 118 26.94 34.50 -15.34
C PRO A 118 27.07 35.94 -15.84
N ARG A 119 27.28 36.12 -17.16
CA ARG A 119 27.46 37.42 -17.80
C ARG A 119 26.73 37.48 -19.13
N ALA A 120 26.29 38.68 -19.48
CA ALA A 120 25.71 39.05 -20.77
C ALA A 120 26.49 40.23 -21.34
N ASP A 121 27.02 40.09 -22.55
CA ASP A 121 27.87 41.10 -23.20
C ASP A 121 29.06 41.54 -22.30
N ASP A 122 29.65 40.54 -21.64
CA ASP A 122 30.64 40.62 -20.55
C ASP A 122 30.22 41.44 -19.31
N VAL A 123 28.98 41.90 -19.18
CA VAL A 123 28.44 42.49 -17.94
C VAL A 123 27.94 41.39 -16.98
N PRO A 124 28.37 41.36 -15.70
CA PRO A 124 27.84 40.42 -14.71
C PRO A 124 26.32 40.56 -14.51
N LEU A 125 25.62 39.42 -14.50
CA LEU A 125 24.16 39.34 -14.38
C LEU A 125 23.63 39.27 -12.94
N GLY A 126 24.52 39.23 -11.95
CA GLY A 126 24.18 39.13 -10.53
C GLY A 126 25.42 38.95 -9.66
N ASP A 127 25.20 38.65 -8.38
CA ASP A 127 26.26 38.32 -7.43
C ASP A 127 26.92 36.96 -7.72
N GLU A 128 28.13 36.77 -7.19
CA GLU A 128 28.89 35.53 -7.31
C GLU A 128 28.20 34.38 -6.55
N SER A 129 27.94 33.26 -7.24
CA SER A 129 27.36 32.04 -6.67
C SER A 129 28.44 30.97 -6.47
N LEU A 130 28.18 30.00 -5.60
CA LEU A 130 29.12 28.93 -5.24
C LEU A 130 28.52 27.56 -5.56
N PHE A 131 29.33 26.64 -6.08
CA PHE A 131 29.00 25.21 -6.14
C PHE A 131 30.19 24.37 -5.70
N ARG A 132 29.98 23.05 -5.58
CA ARG A 132 31.03 22.08 -5.25
C ARG A 132 30.99 20.93 -6.25
N THR A 133 32.13 20.58 -6.84
CA THR A 133 32.26 19.36 -7.66
C THR A 133 32.16 18.11 -6.80
N ASP A 134 31.72 17.01 -7.41
CA ASP A 134 31.65 15.72 -6.73
C ASP A 134 33.04 15.21 -6.29
N ASP A 135 33.07 14.32 -5.30
CA ASP A 135 34.25 13.66 -4.77
C ASP A 135 33.97 12.17 -4.54
N PRO A 136 34.35 11.29 -5.49
CA PRO A 136 34.16 9.85 -5.37
C PRO A 136 34.87 9.19 -4.17
N ASN A 137 35.74 9.92 -3.46
CA ASN A 137 36.46 9.44 -2.27
C ASN A 137 35.77 9.87 -0.96
N ARG A 138 34.74 10.72 -1.03
CA ARG A 138 34.04 11.28 0.13
C ARG A 138 33.05 10.26 0.68
N SER A 139 33.28 9.76 1.90
CA SER A 139 32.36 8.81 2.53
C SER A 139 30.95 9.40 2.70
N ARG A 140 30.86 10.66 3.14
CA ARG A 140 29.61 11.26 3.61
C ARG A 140 29.04 12.37 2.73
N TYR A 141 27.87 12.16 2.15
CA TYR A 141 27.13 13.16 1.37
C TYR A 141 25.62 12.98 1.53
N THR A 142 24.87 14.05 1.27
CA THR A 142 23.41 14.11 1.44
C THR A 142 22.73 14.61 0.17
N PHE A 143 21.66 13.95 -0.26
CA PHE A 143 20.80 14.46 -1.34
C PHE A 143 19.34 14.54 -0.90
N LEU A 144 18.59 15.44 -1.54
CA LEU A 144 17.16 15.61 -1.31
C LEU A 144 16.38 15.17 -2.54
N VAL A 145 15.22 14.56 -2.30
CA VAL A 145 14.30 14.05 -3.33
C VAL A 145 12.93 14.68 -3.08
N LEU A 146 12.28 15.14 -4.15
CA LEU A 146 10.89 15.58 -4.15
C LEU A 146 10.20 15.11 -5.42
N GLY A 147 8.87 15.03 -5.41
CA GLY A 147 8.04 14.84 -6.60
C GLY A 147 6.93 15.89 -6.65
N ASP A 148 6.24 15.96 -7.79
CA ASP A 148 4.85 16.43 -7.82
C ASP A 148 4.68 17.82 -7.19
N SER A 149 5.58 18.74 -7.53
CA SER A 149 5.79 19.96 -6.75
C SER A 149 5.27 21.22 -7.43
N GLY A 150 5.26 21.25 -8.76
CA GLY A 150 5.13 22.45 -9.59
C GLY A 150 3.72 23.07 -9.63
N SER A 151 3.18 23.44 -8.47
CA SER A 151 1.86 24.08 -8.32
C SER A 151 1.95 25.61 -8.22
N GLY A 152 3.15 26.15 -7.98
CA GLY A 152 3.36 27.55 -7.56
C GLY A 152 2.71 27.88 -6.20
N GLY A 153 2.22 26.87 -5.48
CA GLY A 153 1.31 26.99 -4.35
C GLY A 153 1.99 27.23 -3.01
N HIS A 154 1.19 27.50 -1.99
CA HIS A 154 1.65 27.69 -0.60
C HIS A 154 2.52 26.51 -0.14
N ASP A 155 2.02 25.29 -0.31
CA ASP A 155 2.61 24.09 0.28
C ASP A 155 3.96 23.73 -0.37
N GLN A 156 4.09 23.96 -1.70
CA GLN A 156 5.37 23.89 -2.41
C GLN A 156 6.41 24.85 -1.81
N LEU A 157 6.00 26.09 -1.52
CA LEU A 157 6.89 27.11 -0.96
C LEU A 157 7.28 26.79 0.49
N SER A 158 6.40 26.16 1.27
CA SER A 158 6.70 25.65 2.61
C SER A 158 7.68 24.48 2.59
N VAL A 159 7.46 23.47 1.74
CA VAL A 159 8.39 22.34 1.51
C VAL A 159 9.78 22.86 1.09
N ARG A 160 9.82 23.78 0.13
CA ARG A 160 11.05 24.49 -0.27
C ARG A 160 11.73 25.19 0.91
N ASP A 161 10.98 25.86 1.79
CA ASP A 161 11.56 26.54 2.95
C ASP A 161 12.11 25.57 4.01
N ALA A 162 11.67 24.31 4.04
CA ALA A 162 12.32 23.27 4.83
C ALA A 162 13.56 22.70 4.13
N MET A 163 13.54 22.52 2.80
CA MET A 163 14.72 22.16 2.00
C MET A 163 15.86 23.17 2.15
N LEU A 164 15.56 24.47 2.09
CA LEU A 164 16.54 25.57 2.23
C LEU A 164 17.25 25.62 3.60
N LYS A 165 16.71 24.93 4.61
CA LYS A 165 17.30 24.80 5.96
C LYS A 165 18.08 23.49 6.13
N THR A 166 18.08 22.61 5.13
CA THR A 166 18.56 21.23 5.22
C THR A 166 19.90 21.06 4.51
N PRO A 167 20.90 20.38 5.13
CA PRO A 167 22.16 20.05 4.46
C PRO A 167 21.93 19.21 3.20
N VAL A 168 22.59 19.59 2.10
CA VAL A 168 22.44 18.97 0.79
C VAL A 168 23.70 19.18 -0.05
N ASP A 169 23.99 18.20 -0.91
CA ASP A 169 25.05 18.21 -1.93
C ASP A 169 24.45 18.19 -3.36
N PHE A 170 23.35 17.46 -3.58
CA PHE A 170 22.58 17.47 -4.84
C PHE A 170 21.08 17.17 -4.63
N LEU A 171 20.29 17.36 -5.69
CA LEU A 171 18.83 17.18 -5.70
C LEU A 171 18.39 16.13 -6.75
N ILE A 172 17.26 15.47 -6.51
CA ILE A 172 16.54 14.63 -7.47
C ILE A 172 15.07 15.08 -7.50
N HIS A 173 14.42 15.07 -8.67
CA HIS A 173 12.96 15.25 -8.78
C HIS A 173 12.31 14.03 -9.46
N THR A 174 11.28 13.42 -8.85
CA THR A 174 10.58 12.22 -9.36
C THR A 174 9.49 12.53 -10.40
N GLY A 175 9.66 13.62 -11.16
CA GLY A 175 8.73 14.06 -12.20
C GLY A 175 7.61 14.96 -11.68
N ASP A 176 6.76 15.41 -12.61
CA ASP A 176 5.72 16.43 -12.41
C ASP A 176 6.33 17.75 -11.91
N MET A 177 7.17 18.31 -12.79
CA MET A 177 7.91 19.54 -12.54
C MET A 177 7.00 20.78 -12.57
N ILE A 178 5.86 20.70 -13.27
CA ILE A 178 4.82 21.74 -13.45
C ILE A 178 3.43 21.13 -13.71
N TYR A 179 2.36 21.85 -13.41
CA TYR A 179 0.97 21.42 -13.63
C TYR A 179 0.19 22.42 -14.50
N GLU A 180 -0.79 22.03 -15.32
CA GLU A 180 -1.38 20.70 -15.53
C GLU A 180 -0.97 20.08 -16.88
N ASP A 181 -0.52 20.89 -17.84
CA ASP A 181 -0.38 20.51 -19.26
C ASP A 181 1.09 20.57 -19.77
N GLY A 182 2.08 20.80 -18.89
CA GLY A 182 3.51 20.76 -19.26
C GLY A 182 4.00 21.93 -20.14
N LEU A 183 3.45 23.14 -19.97
CA LEU A 183 3.69 24.26 -20.89
C LEU A 183 5.04 24.98 -20.66
N PRO A 184 5.68 25.51 -21.72
CA PRO A 184 6.94 26.27 -21.60
C PRO A 184 6.88 27.48 -20.67
N GLU A 185 5.73 28.17 -20.64
CA GLU A 185 5.51 29.36 -19.81
C GLU A 185 5.50 29.09 -18.30
N ASP A 186 5.06 27.90 -17.87
CA ASP A 186 4.76 27.60 -16.47
C ASP A 186 6.03 27.20 -15.68
N PHE A 187 7.04 26.64 -16.34
CA PHE A 187 8.35 26.29 -15.74
C PHE A 187 8.99 27.44 -14.94
N ASN A 188 8.84 28.69 -15.39
CA ASN A 188 9.40 29.83 -14.69
C ASN A 188 8.68 30.11 -13.35
N PRO A 189 7.37 30.46 -13.32
CA PRO A 189 6.65 30.72 -12.08
C PRO A 189 6.54 29.51 -11.14
N GLU A 190 6.47 28.28 -11.65
CA GLU A 190 6.10 27.11 -10.85
C GLU A 190 7.28 26.20 -10.48
N PHE A 191 8.44 26.30 -11.14
CA PHE A 191 9.64 25.53 -10.78
C PHE A 191 10.89 26.40 -10.55
N PHE A 192 11.37 27.11 -11.58
CA PHE A 192 12.65 27.81 -11.50
C PHE A 192 12.63 29.02 -10.54
N ASN A 193 11.49 29.70 -10.36
CA ASN A 193 11.37 30.79 -9.40
C ASN A 193 11.29 30.28 -7.94
N PRO A 194 10.44 29.28 -7.59
CA PRO A 194 10.45 28.65 -6.26
C PRO A 194 11.84 28.15 -5.83
N TYR A 195 12.53 27.38 -6.68
CA TYR A 195 13.77 26.70 -6.27
C TYR A 195 15.07 27.46 -6.57
N ARG A 196 15.02 28.68 -7.14
CA ARG A 196 16.19 29.46 -7.61
C ARG A 196 17.41 29.43 -6.67
N GLU A 197 17.19 29.63 -5.37
CA GLU A 197 18.27 29.70 -4.37
C GLU A 197 18.94 28.34 -4.09
N LEU A 198 18.27 27.22 -4.37
CA LEU A 198 18.87 25.88 -4.37
C LEU A 198 19.56 25.59 -5.71
N LEU A 199 18.88 25.83 -6.83
CA LEU A 199 19.35 25.45 -8.18
C LEU A 199 20.68 26.14 -8.57
N ARG A 200 20.94 27.34 -8.02
CA ARG A 200 22.21 28.08 -8.20
C ARG A 200 23.40 27.55 -7.37
N HIS A 201 23.16 26.59 -6.48
CA HIS A 201 24.15 26.07 -5.53
C HIS A 201 24.36 24.56 -5.64
N TYR A 202 23.31 23.82 -6.02
CA TYR A 202 23.30 22.36 -6.08
C TYR A 202 22.84 21.89 -7.46
N VAL A 203 23.47 20.83 -7.99
CA VAL A 203 22.97 20.15 -9.20
C VAL A 203 21.66 19.45 -8.88
N PHE A 204 20.75 19.40 -9.85
CA PHE A 204 19.49 18.68 -9.72
C PHE A 204 19.26 17.73 -10.90
N TRP A 205 18.72 16.56 -10.63
CA TRP A 205 18.47 15.52 -11.63
C TRP A 205 16.95 15.32 -11.78
N PRO A 206 16.33 15.91 -12.83
CA PRO A 206 14.88 15.81 -13.03
C PRO A 206 14.49 14.51 -13.75
N THR A 207 13.32 13.99 -13.40
CA THR A 207 12.63 12.89 -14.10
C THR A 207 11.46 13.49 -14.92
N LEU A 208 10.95 12.74 -15.90
CA LEU A 208 9.69 13.06 -16.60
C LEU A 208 8.49 12.46 -15.86
N GLY A 209 7.60 13.30 -15.35
CA GLY A 209 6.28 12.90 -14.86
C GLY A 209 5.23 12.85 -15.97
N ASN A 210 3.96 12.63 -15.60
CA ASN A 210 2.89 12.55 -16.60
C ASN A 210 2.36 13.92 -17.03
N HIS A 211 2.40 14.92 -16.13
CA HIS A 211 1.99 16.28 -16.47
C HIS A 211 3.04 16.99 -17.33
N ASP A 212 4.32 16.62 -17.21
CA ASP A 212 5.42 17.13 -18.04
C ASP A 212 5.26 16.78 -19.54
N VAL A 213 4.65 15.63 -19.87
CA VAL A 213 4.57 15.13 -21.26
C VAL A 213 3.29 15.52 -22.01
N HIS A 214 2.30 16.12 -21.33
CA HIS A 214 1.01 16.51 -21.92
C HIS A 214 1.13 17.51 -23.10
N THR A 215 2.20 18.30 -23.17
CA THR A 215 2.54 19.17 -24.30
C THR A 215 3.75 18.64 -25.06
N ASP A 216 3.55 18.38 -26.35
CA ASP A 216 4.58 18.00 -27.34
C ASP A 216 5.54 16.90 -26.84
N ASP A 217 4.99 15.87 -26.18
CA ASP A 217 5.72 14.71 -25.64
C ASP A 217 6.85 15.09 -24.66
N GLY A 218 6.71 16.19 -23.94
CA GLY A 218 7.74 16.72 -23.03
C GLY A 218 8.84 17.52 -23.72
N ALA A 219 8.63 17.99 -24.95
CA ALA A 219 9.55 18.92 -25.60
C ALA A 219 9.80 20.21 -24.78
N PRO A 220 8.83 20.78 -24.04
CA PRO A 220 9.07 21.90 -23.11
C PRO A 220 10.04 21.54 -21.97
N TRP A 221 9.91 20.34 -21.40
CA TRP A 221 10.82 19.82 -20.36
C TRP A 221 12.24 19.65 -20.91
N ARG A 222 12.39 19.07 -22.11
CA ARG A 222 13.70 18.95 -22.81
C ARG A 222 14.29 20.28 -23.26
N ALA A 223 13.48 21.32 -23.40
CA ALA A 223 13.95 22.69 -23.63
C ALA A 223 14.28 23.44 -22.32
N ALA A 224 13.97 22.86 -21.16
CA ALA A 224 14.15 23.45 -19.84
C ALA A 224 15.30 22.82 -19.04
N PHE A 225 15.66 21.57 -19.31
CA PHE A 225 16.67 20.81 -18.57
C PHE A 225 17.68 20.15 -19.51
N TYR A 226 18.89 19.91 -19.00
CA TYR A 226 19.99 19.28 -19.72
C TYR A 226 20.44 18.04 -18.94
N THR A 227 20.18 16.84 -19.46
CA THR A 227 20.47 15.58 -18.74
C THR A 227 21.43 14.69 -19.52
N PRO A 228 22.03 13.64 -18.91
CA PRO A 228 22.99 12.79 -19.60
C PRO A 228 22.33 12.03 -20.76
N ALA A 229 22.70 12.32 -22.00
CA ALA A 229 22.25 11.58 -23.18
C ALA A 229 22.96 10.21 -23.33
N ASN A 230 23.13 9.47 -22.24
CA ASN A 230 23.97 8.26 -22.16
C ASN A 230 23.24 6.94 -22.47
N ASN A 231 21.92 6.97 -22.69
CA ASN A 231 21.15 5.81 -23.15
C ASN A 231 21.39 5.49 -24.65
N PRO A 232 21.01 4.28 -25.14
CA PRO A 232 21.21 3.87 -26.54
C PRO A 232 20.47 4.71 -27.59
N SER A 233 19.53 5.56 -27.17
CA SER A 233 18.77 6.46 -28.04
C SER A 233 19.32 7.90 -28.04
N ALA A 234 20.43 8.16 -27.35
CA ALA A 234 21.17 9.42 -27.30
C ALA A 234 20.30 10.68 -27.08
N ASN A 235 19.35 10.60 -26.15
CA ASN A 235 18.45 11.70 -25.79
C ASN A 235 18.28 11.84 -24.27
N GLU A 236 17.59 12.88 -23.82
CA GLU A 236 17.55 13.33 -22.43
C GLU A 236 16.41 12.73 -21.58
N ASN A 237 15.64 11.79 -22.13
CA ASN A 237 14.40 11.30 -21.49
C ASN A 237 14.63 10.31 -20.33
N TYR A 238 15.71 9.52 -20.37
CA TYR A 238 16.07 8.53 -19.36
C TYR A 238 17.59 8.31 -19.40
N TYR A 239 18.24 8.19 -18.26
CA TYR A 239 19.69 8.37 -18.14
C TYR A 239 20.24 7.74 -16.87
N SER A 240 21.56 7.79 -16.69
CA SER A 240 22.20 7.45 -15.41
C SER A 240 23.34 8.39 -15.06
N PHE A 241 23.66 8.47 -13.76
CA PHE A 241 24.80 9.22 -13.25
C PHE A 241 25.35 8.58 -11.98
N ASP A 242 26.62 8.86 -11.69
CA ASP A 242 27.27 8.52 -10.42
C ASP A 242 27.47 9.80 -9.60
N PHE A 243 27.35 9.70 -8.27
CA PHE A 243 27.75 10.76 -7.33
C PHE A 243 28.33 10.13 -6.06
N GLY A 244 29.57 10.47 -5.72
CA GLY A 244 30.26 9.89 -4.57
C GLY A 244 30.45 8.38 -4.71
N THR A 245 29.66 7.62 -3.95
CA THR A 245 29.64 6.14 -3.93
C THR A 245 28.34 5.52 -4.46
N ALA A 246 27.43 6.36 -4.96
CA ALA A 246 26.11 5.99 -5.44
C ALA A 246 26.02 6.08 -6.96
N HIS A 247 25.28 5.14 -7.53
CA HIS A 247 24.85 5.13 -8.92
C HIS A 247 23.33 5.28 -8.98
N VAL A 248 22.83 6.13 -9.88
CA VAL A 248 21.42 6.49 -9.99
C VAL A 248 20.97 6.34 -11.44
N ALA A 249 20.03 5.43 -11.69
CA ALA A 249 19.37 5.29 -12.99
C ALA A 249 17.99 5.98 -12.98
N VAL A 250 17.75 6.89 -13.92
CA VAL A 250 16.52 7.68 -14.04
C VAL A 250 15.75 7.22 -15.28
N LEU A 251 14.50 6.77 -15.10
CA LEU A 251 13.68 6.16 -16.16
C LEU A 251 12.42 7.01 -16.43
N ASN A 252 12.04 7.12 -17.70
CA ASN A 252 10.75 7.69 -18.09
C ASN A 252 9.66 6.61 -18.06
N SER A 253 8.91 6.57 -16.96
CA SER A 253 7.81 5.63 -16.76
C SER A 253 6.54 5.93 -17.57
N ASN A 254 6.49 7.03 -18.34
CA ASN A 254 5.44 7.22 -19.37
C ASN A 254 5.68 6.35 -20.61
N ASN A 255 6.92 5.90 -20.82
CA ASN A 255 7.31 5.04 -21.94
C ASN A 255 7.30 3.55 -21.57
N LEU A 256 7.30 2.70 -22.60
CA LEU A 256 7.31 1.24 -22.47
C LEU A 256 8.46 0.72 -21.59
N THR A 257 8.10 0.07 -20.49
CA THR A 257 9.03 -0.56 -19.54
C THR A 257 9.27 -2.05 -19.81
N ASN A 258 8.60 -2.65 -20.79
CA ASN A 258 8.61 -4.10 -21.01
C ASN A 258 10.01 -4.67 -21.38
N PRO A 259 10.28 -5.95 -21.03
CA PRO A 259 11.43 -6.68 -21.54
C PRO A 259 11.64 -6.49 -23.05
N GLY A 260 12.86 -6.14 -23.44
CA GLY A 260 13.24 -5.85 -24.82
C GLY A 260 12.97 -4.42 -25.31
N SER A 261 12.34 -3.55 -24.53
CA SER A 261 12.28 -2.11 -24.87
C SER A 261 13.67 -1.46 -24.78
N PRO A 262 13.96 -0.38 -25.52
CA PRO A 262 15.26 0.31 -25.43
C PRO A 262 15.61 0.80 -24.02
N GLN A 263 14.59 1.18 -23.24
CA GLN A 263 14.73 1.61 -21.84
C GLN A 263 15.00 0.42 -20.91
N TYR A 264 14.33 -0.72 -21.10
CA TYR A 264 14.61 -1.95 -20.36
C TYR A 264 16.04 -2.44 -20.63
N LEU A 265 16.44 -2.48 -21.91
CA LEU A 265 17.79 -2.92 -22.32
C LEU A 265 18.88 -1.96 -21.84
N PHE A 266 18.59 -0.65 -21.73
CA PHE A 266 19.48 0.31 -21.08
C PHE A 266 19.68 -0.03 -19.60
N VAL A 267 18.61 -0.09 -18.80
CA VAL A 267 18.74 -0.27 -17.34
C VAL A 267 19.27 -1.66 -16.97
N ASP A 268 19.00 -2.69 -17.79
CA ASP A 268 19.61 -4.03 -17.64
C ASP A 268 21.14 -4.02 -17.87
N GLN A 269 21.65 -3.13 -18.73
CA GLN A 269 23.09 -3.01 -19.03
C GLN A 269 23.81 -2.04 -18.08
N ASP A 270 23.15 -0.95 -17.73
CA ASP A 270 23.63 0.11 -16.83
C ASP A 270 23.84 -0.41 -15.39
N LEU A 271 22.80 -1.04 -14.81
CA LEU A 271 22.89 -1.65 -13.49
C LEU A 271 23.85 -2.86 -13.41
N ALA A 272 24.11 -3.53 -14.55
CA ALA A 272 25.10 -4.59 -14.68
C ALA A 272 26.55 -4.07 -14.75
N ALA A 273 26.75 -2.94 -15.41
CA ALA A 273 28.07 -2.28 -15.51
C ALA A 273 28.45 -1.57 -14.21
N SER A 274 27.46 -1.09 -13.44
CA SER A 274 27.68 -0.33 -12.21
C SER A 274 28.24 -1.20 -11.07
N THR A 275 29.43 -0.81 -10.61
CA THR A 275 30.13 -1.35 -9.43
C THR A 275 29.97 -0.45 -8.20
N ALA A 276 29.09 0.55 -8.25
CA ALA A 276 28.83 1.46 -7.14
C ALA A 276 28.32 0.73 -5.89
N LEU A 277 28.62 1.29 -4.72
CA LEU A 277 28.23 0.70 -3.44
C LEU A 277 26.72 0.82 -3.20
N TRP A 278 26.13 1.94 -3.60
CA TRP A 278 24.70 2.21 -3.50
C TRP A 278 24.08 2.32 -4.88
N LYS A 279 22.91 1.71 -5.09
CA LYS A 279 22.19 1.71 -6.36
C LYS A 279 20.77 2.20 -6.16
N PHE A 280 20.43 3.29 -6.84
CA PHE A 280 19.10 3.89 -6.85
C PHE A 280 18.48 3.80 -8.23
N VAL A 281 17.16 3.65 -8.28
CA VAL A 281 16.39 3.82 -9.52
C VAL A 281 15.28 4.84 -9.27
N VAL A 282 15.09 5.77 -10.20
CA VAL A 282 14.15 6.88 -10.09
C VAL A 282 13.21 6.86 -11.28
N PHE A 283 11.90 6.95 -11.03
CA PHE A 283 10.89 7.16 -12.07
C PHE A 283 9.66 7.86 -11.46
N HIS A 284 8.57 8.05 -12.21
CA HIS A 284 7.42 8.78 -11.73
C HIS A 284 6.33 7.87 -11.14
N TYR A 285 5.73 6.98 -11.94
CA TYR A 285 4.61 6.14 -11.49
C TYR A 285 5.07 5.07 -10.48
N PRO A 286 4.46 4.94 -9.29
CA PRO A 286 4.91 4.02 -8.26
C PRO A 286 4.68 2.54 -8.62
N ALA A 287 5.71 1.71 -8.42
CA ALA A 287 5.57 0.25 -8.53
C ALA A 287 4.68 -0.30 -7.40
N TYR A 288 4.83 0.25 -6.19
CA TYR A 288 4.01 -0.04 -5.01
C TYR A 288 3.43 1.27 -4.49
N SER A 289 2.11 1.31 -4.37
CA SER A 289 1.35 2.40 -3.75
C SER A 289 0.02 1.88 -3.19
N SER A 290 -0.32 2.41 -2.02
CA SER A 290 -1.59 2.40 -1.28
C SER A 290 -2.31 3.75 -1.37
N GLY A 291 -1.78 4.71 -2.12
CA GLY A 291 -2.33 6.04 -2.40
C GLY A 291 -3.57 6.04 -3.30
N PHE A 292 -3.81 7.17 -3.97
CA PHE A 292 -5.01 7.39 -4.79
C PHE A 292 -4.95 6.67 -6.15
N HIS A 293 -3.76 6.60 -6.76
CA HIS A 293 -3.54 5.93 -8.05
C HIS A 293 -3.20 4.45 -7.87
N GLY A 294 -2.43 4.12 -6.84
CA GLY A 294 -2.13 2.74 -6.47
C GLY A 294 -0.97 2.11 -7.23
N SER A 295 -0.68 0.86 -6.89
CA SER A 295 0.46 0.08 -7.39
C SER A 295 0.40 -0.21 -8.90
N ASN A 296 1.41 0.22 -9.67
CA ASN A 296 1.51 -0.07 -11.10
C ASN A 296 2.03 -1.50 -11.36
N LEU A 297 1.10 -2.43 -11.56
CA LEU A 297 1.40 -3.87 -11.77
C LEU A 297 2.23 -4.15 -13.04
N THR A 298 2.14 -3.30 -14.07
CA THR A 298 2.96 -3.43 -15.29
C THR A 298 4.42 -3.09 -15.00
N ILE A 299 4.67 -2.04 -14.19
CA ILE A 299 6.01 -1.74 -13.70
C ILE A 299 6.51 -2.85 -12.77
N GLN A 300 5.66 -3.41 -11.90
CA GLN A 300 6.03 -4.57 -11.07
C GLN A 300 6.51 -5.76 -11.93
N ALA A 301 5.70 -6.20 -12.88
CA ALA A 301 6.01 -7.37 -13.72
C ALA A 301 7.27 -7.16 -14.58
N ASN A 302 7.53 -5.93 -15.02
CA ASN A 302 8.63 -5.62 -15.93
C ASN A 302 9.96 -5.34 -15.22
N LEU A 303 10.00 -4.48 -14.20
CA LEU A 303 11.25 -3.87 -13.73
C LEU A 303 11.80 -4.46 -12.42
N LEU A 304 10.94 -4.96 -11.52
CA LEU A 304 11.39 -5.59 -10.26
C LEU A 304 12.38 -6.74 -10.50
N PRO A 305 12.23 -7.62 -11.53
CA PRO A 305 13.21 -8.66 -11.82
C PRO A 305 14.61 -8.13 -12.20
N LEU A 306 14.75 -6.87 -12.62
CA LEU A 306 16.05 -6.23 -12.82
C LEU A 306 16.58 -5.61 -11.52
N PHE A 307 15.72 -5.02 -10.71
CA PHE A 307 16.09 -4.39 -9.44
C PHE A 307 16.62 -5.43 -8.44
N ASP A 308 15.90 -6.55 -8.29
CA ASP A 308 16.30 -7.67 -7.44
C ASP A 308 17.56 -8.38 -7.97
N LYS A 309 17.70 -8.51 -9.30
CA LYS A 309 18.86 -9.11 -9.99
C LYS A 309 20.17 -8.34 -9.78
N TYR A 310 20.10 -7.01 -9.65
CA TYR A 310 21.30 -6.16 -9.54
C TYR A 310 21.53 -5.54 -8.16
N GLY A 311 20.65 -5.81 -7.19
CA GLY A 311 20.74 -5.28 -5.84
C GLY A 311 20.55 -3.77 -5.79
N VAL A 312 19.43 -3.28 -6.34
CA VAL A 312 18.97 -1.91 -6.13
C VAL A 312 18.53 -1.75 -4.68
N ASP A 313 18.93 -0.65 -4.05
CA ASP A 313 18.68 -0.41 -2.63
C ASP A 313 17.34 0.29 -2.42
N ILE A 314 17.14 1.41 -3.13
CA ILE A 314 15.96 2.25 -3.00
C ILE A 314 15.47 2.66 -4.40
N VAL A 315 14.18 2.44 -4.63
CA VAL A 315 13.42 2.94 -5.79
C VAL A 315 12.63 4.17 -5.36
N LEU A 316 12.83 5.30 -6.03
CA LEU A 316 12.25 6.60 -5.70
C LEU A 316 11.19 7.00 -6.74
N THR A 317 9.97 7.30 -6.29
CA THR A 317 8.80 7.58 -7.14
C THR A 317 7.94 8.75 -6.65
N GLY A 318 7.01 9.22 -7.49
CA GLY A 318 6.08 10.32 -7.20
C GLY A 318 4.64 9.90 -7.54
N HIS A 319 3.90 10.76 -8.25
CA HIS A 319 2.57 10.54 -8.83
C HIS A 319 1.40 10.42 -7.85
N ASP A 320 1.55 9.64 -6.77
CA ASP A 320 0.67 9.71 -5.62
C ASP A 320 1.18 10.80 -4.66
N HIS A 321 0.30 11.75 -4.31
CA HIS A 321 0.67 12.95 -3.55
C HIS A 321 0.69 12.68 -2.04
N ASP A 322 1.47 11.70 -1.63
CA ASP A 322 1.63 11.26 -0.26
C ASP A 322 3.05 10.70 -0.07
N TYR A 323 3.41 10.37 1.17
CA TYR A 323 4.60 9.59 1.44
C TYR A 323 4.21 8.14 1.67
N GLU A 324 4.91 7.21 1.02
CA GLU A 324 4.90 5.79 1.38
C GLU A 324 6.32 5.24 1.36
N ARG A 325 6.61 4.34 2.28
CA ARG A 325 7.82 3.51 2.27
C ARG A 325 7.44 2.05 2.47
N THR A 326 7.90 1.18 1.58
CA THR A 326 7.68 -0.26 1.73
C THR A 326 8.62 -0.85 2.79
N ARG A 327 8.31 -2.06 3.23
CA ARG A 327 9.30 -3.01 3.77
C ARG A 327 10.31 -3.32 2.65
N PRO A 328 11.52 -3.83 2.93
CA PRO A 328 12.36 -4.41 1.90
C PRO A 328 11.61 -5.53 1.17
N LEU A 329 11.59 -5.52 -0.16
CA LEU A 329 10.87 -6.48 -0.99
C LEU A 329 11.81 -7.23 -1.94
N MET A 330 11.54 -8.52 -2.17
CA MET A 330 12.22 -9.34 -3.17
C MET A 330 11.25 -10.40 -3.69
N ASP A 331 11.29 -10.75 -4.98
CA ASP A 331 10.34 -11.68 -5.63
C ASP A 331 8.85 -11.30 -5.37
N ASN A 332 8.56 -9.99 -5.32
CA ASN A 332 7.25 -9.40 -4.96
C ASN A 332 6.70 -9.88 -3.60
N LYS A 333 7.56 -10.05 -2.60
CA LYS A 333 7.23 -10.45 -1.21
C LYS A 333 8.09 -9.66 -0.22
N PRO A 334 7.71 -9.59 1.08
CA PRO A 334 8.60 -9.06 2.11
C PRO A 334 9.89 -9.88 2.17
N ALA A 335 11.03 -9.21 2.04
CA ALA A 335 12.35 -9.81 2.15
C ALA A 335 12.81 -9.90 3.62
N VAL A 336 13.86 -10.68 3.87
CA VAL A 336 14.54 -10.62 5.18
C VAL A 336 15.29 -9.29 5.30
N PRO A 337 15.27 -8.60 6.46
CA PRO A 337 15.95 -7.32 6.58
C PRO A 337 17.46 -7.45 6.28
N GLY A 338 17.98 -6.53 5.47
CA GLY A 338 19.32 -6.62 4.89
C GLY A 338 19.36 -7.23 3.47
N THR A 339 18.25 -7.72 2.94
CA THR A 339 18.07 -8.02 1.51
C THR A 339 16.79 -7.38 0.95
N GLY A 340 16.66 -7.38 -0.38
CA GLY A 340 15.53 -6.80 -1.10
C GLY A 340 15.63 -5.28 -1.33
N THR A 341 14.84 -4.82 -2.29
CA THR A 341 14.72 -3.42 -2.70
C THR A 341 13.66 -2.72 -1.84
N VAL A 342 13.90 -1.48 -1.39
CA VAL A 342 12.88 -0.64 -0.74
C VAL A 342 12.28 0.32 -1.76
N TYR A 343 10.96 0.50 -1.76
CA TYR A 343 10.26 1.40 -2.66
C TYR A 343 9.70 2.57 -1.86
N ILE A 344 9.90 3.79 -2.36
CA ILE A 344 9.47 5.04 -1.72
C ILE A 344 8.66 5.87 -2.71
N VAL A 345 7.46 6.26 -2.28
CA VAL A 345 6.64 7.31 -2.88
C VAL A 345 6.96 8.60 -2.12
N THR A 346 7.40 9.64 -2.82
CA THR A 346 7.79 10.93 -2.25
C THR A 346 7.13 12.11 -2.98
N GLY A 347 5.89 11.91 -3.44
CA GLY A 347 5.11 12.86 -4.24
C GLY A 347 4.42 13.97 -3.43
N GLY A 348 4.78 14.18 -2.17
CA GLY A 348 4.23 15.27 -1.35
C GLY A 348 4.91 16.64 -1.57
N GLY A 349 5.61 16.87 -2.68
CA GLY A 349 6.54 18.00 -2.82
C GLY A 349 5.90 19.38 -3.03
N GLY A 350 4.58 19.49 -3.18
CA GLY A 350 3.90 20.79 -3.28
C GLY A 350 2.56 20.84 -4.01
N LYS A 351 2.13 19.75 -4.66
CA LYS A 351 0.75 19.55 -5.13
C LYS A 351 -0.12 18.96 -4.01
N ASP A 352 -1.44 19.16 -4.10
CA ASP A 352 -2.40 18.89 -3.03
C ASP A 352 -2.25 17.46 -2.45
N ALA A 353 -1.86 17.35 -1.17
CA ALA A 353 -1.64 16.06 -0.51
C ALA A 353 -2.92 15.22 -0.42
N ARG A 354 -2.80 13.90 -0.61
CA ARG A 354 -3.93 12.97 -0.79
C ARG A 354 -4.06 11.94 0.35
N PRO A 355 -5.28 11.41 0.61
CA PRO A 355 -5.49 10.30 1.52
C PRO A 355 -4.76 9.03 1.04
N VAL A 356 -3.86 8.51 1.88
CA VAL A 356 -3.09 7.28 1.64
C VAL A 356 -3.60 6.14 2.53
N GLY A 357 -3.58 4.92 2.00
CA GLY A 357 -3.91 3.70 2.75
C GLY A 357 -2.68 3.00 3.32
N SER A 358 -2.83 1.71 3.63
CA SER A 358 -1.73 0.81 3.96
C SER A 358 -2.05 -0.58 3.41
N ASN A 359 -1.03 -1.31 2.99
CA ASN A 359 -1.14 -2.61 2.33
C ASN A 359 -0.06 -3.58 2.87
N TRP A 360 -0.04 -4.83 2.42
CA TRP A 360 0.89 -5.87 2.93
C TRP A 360 2.38 -5.50 2.78
N PHE A 361 2.72 -4.67 1.79
CA PHE A 361 4.07 -4.19 1.54
C PHE A 361 4.47 -2.97 2.38
N THR A 362 3.52 -2.24 2.97
CA THR A 362 3.77 -0.95 3.62
C THR A 362 4.57 -1.15 4.92
N ALA A 363 5.61 -0.33 5.10
CA ALA A 363 6.28 -0.10 6.39
C ALA A 363 5.77 1.19 7.03
N TYR A 364 5.63 2.26 6.24
CA TYR A 364 5.08 3.55 6.66
C TYR A 364 4.32 4.23 5.52
N SER A 365 3.35 5.08 5.86
CA SER A 365 2.54 5.86 4.91
C SER A 365 1.92 7.08 5.58
N GLU A 366 2.04 8.29 5.01
CA GLU A 366 1.43 9.51 5.55
C GLU A 366 0.93 10.49 4.46
N SER A 367 -0.30 10.98 4.64
CA SER A 367 -0.94 12.03 3.82
C SER A 367 -0.41 13.43 4.16
N VAL A 368 0.82 13.74 3.77
CA VAL A 368 1.50 14.98 4.16
C VAL A 368 2.39 15.56 3.05
N VAL A 369 2.52 16.89 3.03
CA VAL A 369 3.50 17.58 2.18
C VAL A 369 4.89 17.53 2.80
N HIS A 370 5.88 17.09 2.01
CA HIS A 370 7.19 16.68 2.50
C HIS A 370 8.24 16.66 1.37
N PHE A 371 9.49 16.41 1.75
CA PHE A 371 10.55 15.96 0.85
C PHE A 371 11.35 14.86 1.54
N THR A 372 12.00 13.99 0.77
CA THR A 372 12.83 12.91 1.31
C THR A 372 14.30 13.35 1.37
N ARG A 373 14.98 13.09 2.48
CA ARG A 373 16.42 13.30 2.66
C ARG A 373 17.12 11.94 2.73
N VAL A 374 18.11 11.72 1.86
CA VAL A 374 19.00 10.55 1.92
C VAL A 374 20.42 11.02 2.26
N THR A 375 21.00 10.48 3.33
CA THR A 375 22.40 10.71 3.71
C THR A 375 23.16 9.39 3.70
N ILE A 376 24.19 9.32 2.88
CA ILE A 376 25.15 8.20 2.86
C ILE A 376 26.35 8.61 3.72
N ASP A 377 26.89 7.67 4.50
CA ASP A 377 28.24 7.75 5.10
C ASP A 377 28.95 6.40 4.94
N GLY A 378 29.73 6.28 3.86
CA GLY A 378 30.40 5.06 3.48
C GLY A 378 29.40 3.92 3.23
N THR A 379 29.40 2.93 4.11
CA THR A 379 28.52 1.76 4.01
C THR A 379 27.24 1.86 4.85
N THR A 380 26.94 3.02 5.44
CA THR A 380 25.62 3.32 6.04
C THR A 380 24.86 4.32 5.16
N LEU A 381 23.55 4.12 5.02
CA LEU A 381 22.61 5.04 4.40
C LEU A 381 21.48 5.30 5.39
N ILE A 382 21.11 6.57 5.59
CA ILE A 382 19.95 6.98 6.37
C ILE A 382 19.01 7.76 5.44
N GLU A 383 17.80 7.25 5.27
CA GLU A 383 16.67 7.90 4.60
C GLU A 383 15.72 8.48 5.65
N GLN A 384 15.14 9.65 5.36
CA GLN A 384 14.24 10.38 6.25
C GLN A 384 13.21 11.17 5.46
N MET A 385 11.92 10.99 5.74
CA MET A 385 10.88 11.91 5.30
C MET A 385 10.89 13.17 6.17
N ILE A 386 10.92 14.35 5.55
CA ILE A 386 10.94 15.65 6.23
C ILE A 386 9.69 16.45 5.84
N ARG A 387 8.83 16.76 6.80
CA ARG A 387 7.62 17.58 6.59
C ARG A 387 7.96 19.06 6.36
N GLU A 388 6.99 19.84 5.90
CA GLU A 388 7.14 21.30 5.70
C GLU A 388 7.56 22.11 6.95
N ASP A 389 7.30 21.60 8.16
CA ASP A 389 7.75 22.22 9.41
C ASP A 389 9.21 21.89 9.78
N GLY A 390 9.85 20.99 9.03
CA GLY A 390 11.20 20.49 9.26
C GLY A 390 11.29 19.31 10.21
N THR A 391 10.17 18.77 10.71
CA THR A 391 10.16 17.52 11.49
C THR A 391 10.44 16.31 10.62
N VAL A 392 11.13 15.32 11.20
CA VAL A 392 11.21 13.98 10.61
C VAL A 392 9.86 13.30 10.81
N GLY A 393 9.26 12.79 9.74
CA GLY A 393 8.02 12.01 9.82
C GLY A 393 8.27 10.51 9.90
N ASP A 394 9.21 10.03 9.09
CA ASP A 394 9.66 8.65 9.03
C ASP A 394 11.17 8.59 8.79
N SER A 395 11.79 7.45 9.10
CA SER A 395 13.20 7.21 8.81
C SER A 395 13.53 5.73 8.67
N MET A 396 14.46 5.44 7.77
CA MET A 396 15.06 4.13 7.57
C MET A 396 16.59 4.22 7.61
N MET A 397 17.25 3.16 8.08
CA MET A 397 18.70 2.98 7.93
C MET A 397 18.99 1.68 7.20
N LEU A 398 19.88 1.73 6.21
CA LEU A 398 20.44 0.57 5.51
C LEU A 398 21.95 0.51 5.79
N VAL A 399 22.50 -0.70 5.95
CA VAL A 399 23.93 -0.92 6.19
C VAL A 399 24.45 -2.03 5.28
N LYS A 400 25.50 -1.74 4.51
CA LYS A 400 26.21 -2.69 3.64
C LYS A 400 27.56 -3.09 4.22
N GLY A 401 28.08 -4.25 3.80
CA GLY A 401 29.48 -4.66 3.96
C GLY A 401 29.96 -4.97 5.39
N ALA A 402 29.28 -4.44 6.41
CA ALA A 402 29.31 -4.99 7.75
C ALA A 402 28.65 -6.39 7.74
N PRO A 403 28.93 -7.25 8.73
CA PRO A 403 27.92 -8.20 9.19
C PRO A 403 26.61 -7.43 9.47
N PRO A 404 25.42 -8.07 9.42
CA PRO A 404 24.24 -7.46 10.04
C PRO A 404 24.65 -7.00 11.45
N PRO A 405 24.38 -5.72 11.81
CA PRO A 405 25.01 -5.10 12.98
C PRO A 405 24.81 -6.01 14.18
N LEU A 406 25.91 -6.44 14.82
CA LEU A 406 25.85 -7.41 15.91
C LEU A 406 24.82 -6.91 16.93
N PRO A 407 23.73 -7.67 17.20
CA PRO A 407 22.52 -7.16 17.82
C PRO A 407 22.88 -6.42 19.11
N ARG A 408 22.55 -5.12 19.14
CA ARG A 408 23.11 -4.17 20.10
C ARG A 408 22.33 -4.15 21.40
N CYS A 409 22.30 -5.29 22.06
CA CYS A 409 21.73 -5.43 23.38
C CYS A 409 22.32 -4.38 24.35
N GLY A 410 21.48 -3.45 24.79
CA GLY A 410 21.81 -2.27 25.58
C GLY A 410 21.46 -0.90 24.96
N ASP A 411 20.50 -0.80 24.03
CA ASP A 411 19.85 0.47 23.62
C ASP A 411 18.38 0.66 24.05
N ASP A 412 17.81 -0.33 24.76
CA ASP A 412 16.49 -0.34 25.43
C ASP A 412 15.27 -0.35 24.46
N LEU A 413 15.40 -0.91 23.25
CA LEU A 413 14.32 -0.98 22.25
C LEU A 413 14.34 -2.28 21.42
N VAL A 414 13.22 -3.00 21.28
CA VAL A 414 13.09 -4.11 20.31
C VAL A 414 12.87 -3.56 18.91
N ASN A 415 13.95 -3.49 18.12
CA ASN A 415 13.97 -2.83 16.82
C ASN A 415 14.67 -3.61 15.68
N GLN A 416 15.42 -4.66 15.98
CA GLN A 416 16.24 -5.40 15.02
C GLN A 416 15.75 -6.83 14.68
N PRO A 417 16.22 -7.43 13.57
CA PRO A 417 15.78 -8.75 13.12
C PRO A 417 16.42 -9.85 13.96
N GLY A 418 15.59 -10.64 14.64
CA GLY A 418 16.05 -11.65 15.62
C GLY A 418 16.18 -11.11 17.05
N GLU A 419 15.87 -9.84 17.26
CA GLU A 419 15.70 -9.24 18.58
C GLU A 419 14.30 -9.59 19.12
N GLN A 420 14.25 -10.16 20.33
CA GLN A 420 13.01 -10.54 21.02
C GLN A 420 12.80 -9.70 22.29
N CYS A 421 13.86 -9.07 22.79
CA CYS A 421 13.90 -8.12 23.90
C CYS A 421 15.13 -7.24 23.74
N ASP A 422 15.13 -6.06 24.36
CA ASP A 422 16.38 -5.42 24.79
C ASP A 422 16.20 -4.61 26.08
N GLY A 423 17.17 -4.70 26.99
CA GLY A 423 17.26 -3.84 28.17
C GLY A 423 15.97 -3.78 29.00
N ALA A 424 15.34 -2.60 29.02
CA ALA A 424 14.02 -2.36 29.63
C ALA A 424 12.83 -2.80 28.74
N ASP A 425 12.99 -2.85 27.42
CA ASP A 425 12.00 -3.34 26.44
C ASP A 425 12.03 -4.88 26.33
N HIS A 426 11.83 -5.51 27.49
CA HIS A 426 11.60 -6.92 27.69
C HIS A 426 10.12 -7.43 27.73
N PRO A 427 9.03 -6.65 27.54
CA PRO A 427 7.65 -7.16 27.74
C PRO A 427 7.24 -8.41 26.95
N ALA A 428 7.92 -8.70 25.83
CA ALA A 428 7.67 -9.90 25.02
C ALA A 428 8.31 -11.17 25.60
N CYS A 429 9.32 -11.06 26.47
CA CYS A 429 10.01 -12.22 27.05
C CYS A 429 9.54 -12.52 28.48
N PRO A 430 9.23 -13.78 28.83
CA PRO A 430 8.89 -14.17 30.21
C PRO A 430 10.04 -14.09 31.24
N GLY A 431 11.23 -13.64 30.84
CA GLY A 431 12.45 -13.66 31.65
C GLY A 431 13.49 -12.64 31.20
N ALA A 432 14.67 -12.67 31.83
CA ALA A 432 15.75 -11.74 31.53
C ALA A 432 16.29 -11.92 30.10
N CYS A 433 16.49 -10.80 29.40
CA CYS A 433 17.05 -10.79 28.06
C CYS A 433 18.49 -11.35 28.05
N LEU A 434 18.83 -12.18 27.06
CA LEU A 434 20.18 -12.70 26.93
C LEU A 434 21.12 -11.66 26.29
N PRO A 435 22.45 -11.77 26.49
CA PRO A 435 23.43 -10.89 25.81
C PRO A 435 23.47 -10.99 24.27
N ALA A 436 22.60 -11.81 23.67
CA ALA A 436 22.38 -11.93 22.22
C ALA A 436 21.05 -11.29 21.76
N CYS A 437 20.30 -10.65 22.67
CA CYS A 437 19.01 -10.01 22.43
C CYS A 437 17.85 -10.92 22.00
N THR A 438 18.03 -12.23 22.20
CA THR A 438 16.92 -13.18 22.32
C THR A 438 16.38 -13.18 23.76
N CYS A 439 15.14 -13.65 23.92
CA CYS A 439 14.72 -14.19 25.20
C CYS A 439 15.72 -15.26 25.67
N ALA A 440 15.81 -15.50 26.98
CA ALA A 440 16.27 -16.81 27.42
C ALA A 440 15.27 -17.86 26.90
N PRO A 441 15.70 -19.02 26.37
CA PRO A 441 14.76 -20.05 25.91
C PRO A 441 13.75 -20.40 27.01
N VAL A 442 12.46 -20.25 26.71
CA VAL A 442 11.35 -20.57 27.61
C VAL A 442 10.39 -21.50 26.87
N CYS A 443 10.66 -22.80 26.99
CA CYS A 443 9.68 -23.86 26.75
C CYS A 443 8.27 -23.45 27.23
N GLY A 444 7.35 -23.25 26.29
CA GLY A 444 6.00 -22.76 26.47
C GLY A 444 5.61 -21.54 25.63
N ASP A 445 6.46 -21.02 24.73
CA ASP A 445 6.13 -19.92 23.81
C ASP A 445 5.43 -20.38 22.52
N GLY A 446 5.63 -21.64 22.13
CA GLY A 446 4.97 -22.29 21.00
C GLY A 446 5.78 -22.43 19.72
N HIS A 447 7.09 -22.17 19.74
CA HIS A 447 8.00 -22.42 18.60
C HIS A 447 9.16 -23.36 18.97
N ALA A 448 9.47 -24.34 18.11
CA ALA A 448 10.53 -25.30 18.38
C ALA A 448 11.92 -24.76 17.98
N ASP A 449 12.80 -24.53 18.97
CA ASP A 449 14.14 -23.96 18.82
C ASP A 449 15.29 -25.03 18.90
N PRO A 450 15.57 -25.81 17.83
CA PRO A 450 16.64 -26.80 17.82
C PRO A 450 18.04 -26.16 17.75
N PRO A 451 19.06 -26.72 18.43
CA PRO A 451 19.08 -28.01 19.12
C PRO A 451 18.73 -27.93 20.62
N THR A 452 18.28 -26.77 21.10
CA THR A 452 17.97 -26.53 22.52
C THR A 452 16.71 -27.30 22.91
N GLU A 453 15.70 -27.21 22.05
CA GLU A 453 14.37 -27.80 22.19
C GLU A 453 14.05 -28.66 20.96
N ALA A 454 13.15 -29.64 21.11
CA ALA A 454 12.78 -30.57 20.03
C ALA A 454 11.36 -30.32 19.50
N CYS A 455 10.57 -29.55 20.24
CA CYS A 455 9.16 -29.23 20.02
C CYS A 455 8.81 -28.15 21.04
N ASP A 456 7.79 -27.32 20.80
CA ASP A 456 7.14 -26.56 21.87
C ASP A 456 5.66 -26.26 21.55
N GLY A 457 4.81 -26.24 22.59
CA GLY A 457 3.46 -25.71 22.53
C GLY A 457 2.57 -26.38 21.49
N SER A 458 2.48 -25.78 20.30
CA SER A 458 1.79 -26.30 19.10
C SER A 458 2.72 -26.61 17.93
N ASP A 459 3.99 -26.19 17.99
CA ASP A 459 5.06 -26.55 17.05
C ASP A 459 5.69 -27.88 17.50
N ASP A 460 4.90 -28.95 17.41
CA ASP A 460 5.29 -30.31 17.82
C ASP A 460 5.72 -31.20 16.64
N ALA A 461 6.11 -30.59 15.51
CA ALA A 461 6.34 -31.26 14.23
C ALA A 461 7.34 -32.43 14.26
N ALA A 462 8.33 -32.41 15.16
CA ALA A 462 9.28 -33.52 15.33
C ALA A 462 8.68 -34.75 16.04
N CYS A 463 7.59 -34.56 16.78
CA CYS A 463 6.93 -35.58 17.57
C CYS A 463 5.46 -35.21 17.88
N PRO A 464 4.56 -35.27 16.88
CA PRO A 464 3.22 -34.67 16.97
C PRO A 464 2.40 -35.13 18.17
N GLY A 465 1.87 -34.17 18.93
CA GLY A 465 1.26 -34.31 20.24
C GLY A 465 2.22 -34.59 21.39
N LEU A 466 3.37 -35.21 21.18
CA LEU A 466 4.19 -35.80 22.24
C LEU A 466 5.16 -34.83 22.92
N CYS A 467 4.99 -33.53 22.74
CA CYS A 467 5.84 -32.56 23.42
C CYS A 467 5.58 -32.53 24.93
N LEU A 468 6.64 -32.66 25.71
CA LEU A 468 6.63 -32.56 27.17
C LEU A 468 6.82 -31.12 27.65
N SER A 469 6.47 -30.84 28.90
CA SER A 469 6.77 -29.56 29.59
C SER A 469 8.27 -29.29 29.84
N ASP A 470 9.20 -30.04 29.23
CA ASP A 470 10.64 -29.75 29.14
C ASP A 470 11.12 -29.62 27.67
N CYS A 471 10.17 -29.41 26.76
CA CYS A 471 10.31 -29.17 25.32
C CYS A 471 11.17 -30.22 24.60
N ARG A 472 10.91 -31.46 25.00
CA ARG A 472 11.46 -32.69 24.43
C ARG A 472 10.34 -33.61 24.00
N CYS A 473 10.63 -34.38 22.97
CA CYS A 473 9.75 -35.44 22.50
C CYS A 473 9.63 -36.56 23.54
N GLY A 474 8.44 -36.68 24.12
CA GLY A 474 8.10 -37.66 25.15
C GLY A 474 7.69 -39.02 24.60
N ASP A 475 7.59 -39.97 25.53
CA ASP A 475 7.06 -41.31 25.27
C ASP A 475 5.52 -41.25 25.15
N PRO A 476 4.90 -41.84 24.10
CA PRO A 476 3.44 -41.89 23.93
C PRO A 476 2.68 -42.40 25.16
N SER A 477 3.27 -43.30 25.95
CA SER A 477 2.66 -43.86 27.17
C SER A 477 2.48 -42.87 28.31
N ARG A 478 3.02 -41.64 28.17
CA ARG A 478 2.89 -40.56 29.16
C ARG A 478 1.76 -39.57 28.87
N PHE A 479 0.96 -39.78 27.83
CA PHE A 479 -0.17 -38.91 27.48
C PHE A 479 -1.49 -39.65 27.44
N MET A 480 -2.58 -38.98 27.84
CA MET A 480 -3.94 -39.51 27.76
C MET A 480 -4.92 -38.42 27.32
N THR A 481 -5.69 -38.69 26.27
CA THR A 481 -6.81 -37.82 25.84
C THR A 481 -8.13 -38.36 26.38
N LEU A 482 -8.99 -37.46 26.86
CA LEU A 482 -10.32 -37.69 27.38
C LEU A 482 -11.32 -36.79 26.62
N VAL A 483 -12.39 -37.37 26.10
CA VAL A 483 -13.58 -36.60 25.68
C VAL A 483 -14.47 -36.33 26.89
N PRO A 484 -15.31 -35.27 26.90
CA PRO A 484 -16.21 -35.02 28.00
C PRO A 484 -17.25 -36.15 28.15
N VAL A 485 -17.43 -36.61 29.38
CA VAL A 485 -18.45 -37.59 29.77
C VAL A 485 -19.84 -36.96 29.93
N ALA A 486 -19.90 -35.64 30.04
CA ALA A 486 -21.11 -34.85 29.83
C ALA A 486 -20.78 -33.44 29.34
N ASP A 487 -21.65 -32.83 28.53
CA ASP A 487 -21.66 -31.38 28.33
C ASP A 487 -23.08 -30.79 28.34
N THR A 488 -23.16 -29.46 28.45
CA THR A 488 -24.38 -28.66 28.25
C THR A 488 -24.00 -27.19 28.14
N PHE A 489 -24.94 -26.33 27.76
CA PHE A 489 -24.90 -24.92 28.12
C PHE A 489 -26.17 -24.51 28.84
N ILE A 490 -26.14 -23.37 29.54
CA ILE A 490 -27.30 -22.74 30.16
C ILE A 490 -27.50 -21.35 29.54
N ASP A 491 -28.75 -20.89 29.44
CA ASP A 491 -29.13 -19.63 28.80
C ASP A 491 -30.16 -18.88 29.66
N ALA A 492 -29.98 -17.57 29.86
CA ALA A 492 -30.88 -16.70 30.63
C ALA A 492 -31.95 -15.96 29.77
N VAL A 493 -31.98 -16.17 28.45
CA VAL A 493 -32.84 -15.43 27.50
C VAL A 493 -34.34 -15.53 27.81
N ASP A 494 -34.82 -16.64 28.40
CA ASP A 494 -36.17 -16.74 28.95
C ASP A 494 -36.14 -17.15 30.44
N ARG A 495 -36.01 -16.15 31.31
CA ARG A 495 -35.95 -16.27 32.78
C ARG A 495 -37.13 -17.01 33.43
N ALA A 496 -38.22 -17.30 32.69
CA ALA A 496 -39.37 -18.05 33.20
C ALA A 496 -39.28 -19.56 32.93
N VAL A 497 -38.44 -20.02 32.00
CA VAL A 497 -38.43 -21.41 31.53
C VAL A 497 -36.99 -21.88 31.26
N ALA A 498 -36.33 -22.36 32.31
CA ALA A 498 -34.94 -22.81 32.21
C ALA A 498 -34.83 -24.15 31.43
N TRP A 499 -34.09 -24.16 30.32
CA TRP A 499 -34.06 -25.28 29.37
C TRP A 499 -32.85 -26.20 29.55
N ASP A 500 -33.10 -27.50 29.38
CA ASP A 500 -32.08 -28.55 29.21
C ASP A 500 -31.52 -28.51 27.77
N HIS A 501 -30.19 -28.40 27.66
CA HIS A 501 -29.43 -28.36 26.39
C HIS A 501 -28.41 -29.50 26.25
N GLY A 502 -28.50 -30.58 27.06
CA GLY A 502 -27.43 -31.59 27.17
C GLY A 502 -27.21 -32.51 25.97
N ILE A 503 -27.98 -32.37 24.88
CA ILE A 503 -27.69 -32.99 23.57
C ILE A 503 -27.68 -31.96 22.44
N ALA A 504 -27.42 -30.69 22.74
CA ALA A 504 -27.28 -29.64 21.73
C ALA A 504 -25.96 -29.80 20.97
N PRO A 505 -25.95 -29.80 19.61
CA PRO A 505 -24.74 -30.04 18.83
C PRO A 505 -23.69 -28.92 18.95
N LEU A 506 -24.07 -27.75 19.46
CA LEU A 506 -23.21 -26.59 19.69
C LEU A 506 -23.43 -26.04 21.11
N LEU A 507 -22.35 -25.64 21.76
CA LEU A 507 -22.33 -25.04 23.09
C LEU A 507 -22.23 -23.51 22.96
N SER A 508 -23.16 -22.77 23.56
CA SER A 508 -23.22 -21.30 23.50
C SER A 508 -22.46 -20.64 24.64
N VAL A 509 -21.63 -19.64 24.34
CA VAL A 509 -20.89 -18.85 25.33
C VAL A 509 -20.92 -17.36 24.96
N ASN A 510 -21.65 -16.52 25.70
CA ASN A 510 -21.80 -15.09 25.35
C ASN A 510 -22.28 -14.17 26.51
N GLN A 511 -22.07 -12.85 26.37
CA GLN A 511 -22.47 -11.81 27.35
C GLN A 511 -23.93 -11.83 27.79
N ARG A 512 -24.87 -12.31 26.96
CA ARG A 512 -26.30 -12.37 27.31
C ARG A 512 -26.62 -13.58 28.19
N ALA A 513 -25.63 -13.97 28.99
CA ALA A 513 -25.64 -15.06 29.94
C ALA A 513 -25.86 -16.43 29.28
N ALA A 514 -24.88 -16.84 28.48
CA ALA A 514 -24.65 -18.26 28.18
C ALA A 514 -23.29 -18.73 28.70
N PHE A 515 -23.30 -19.85 29.43
CA PHE A 515 -22.12 -20.55 29.95
C PHE A 515 -22.13 -21.99 29.43
N ALA A 516 -20.99 -22.48 28.92
CA ALA A 516 -20.83 -23.89 28.53
C ALA A 516 -20.14 -24.69 29.63
N TYR A 517 -20.68 -25.84 30.00
CA TYR A 517 -20.17 -26.75 31.03
C TYR A 517 -19.65 -28.03 30.39
N LEU A 518 -18.42 -28.43 30.72
CA LEU A 518 -17.75 -29.63 30.24
C LEU A 518 -17.33 -30.51 31.42
N LYS A 519 -17.71 -31.79 31.42
CA LYS A 519 -17.38 -32.73 32.49
C LYS A 519 -16.44 -33.83 32.00
N PHE A 520 -15.42 -34.15 32.77
CA PHE A 520 -14.43 -35.19 32.46
C PHE A 520 -14.26 -36.16 33.62
N ASP A 521 -14.42 -37.46 33.37
CA ASP A 521 -13.99 -38.51 34.29
C ASP A 521 -12.50 -38.81 34.04
N VAL A 522 -11.66 -38.46 35.00
CA VAL A 522 -10.22 -38.79 34.99
C VAL A 522 -10.04 -40.16 35.67
N PRO A 523 -9.69 -41.23 34.93
CA PRO A 523 -9.51 -42.58 35.47
C PRO A 523 -8.27 -42.68 36.39
N SER A 524 -8.07 -43.85 37.00
CA SER A 524 -6.85 -44.14 37.78
C SER A 524 -5.59 -44.03 36.91
N LEU A 525 -4.78 -43.01 37.17
CA LEU A 525 -3.59 -42.68 36.38
C LEU A 525 -2.36 -43.49 36.82
N PRO A 526 -1.47 -43.91 35.89
CA PRO A 526 -0.19 -44.56 36.23
C PRO A 526 0.86 -43.61 36.83
N GLY A 527 0.64 -42.30 36.77
CA GLY A 527 1.49 -41.24 37.33
C GLY A 527 0.68 -39.97 37.63
N PRO A 528 1.25 -38.98 38.32
CA PRO A 528 0.56 -37.71 38.60
C PRO A 528 0.38 -36.90 37.32
N VAL A 529 -0.68 -36.07 37.23
CA VAL A 529 -0.84 -35.11 36.12
C VAL A 529 0.26 -34.05 36.22
N THR A 530 1.08 -33.90 35.18
CA THR A 530 2.10 -32.86 35.05
C THR A 530 1.58 -31.65 34.29
N ALA A 531 0.80 -31.87 33.23
CA ALA A 531 0.09 -30.84 32.48
C ALA A 531 -1.30 -31.31 32.06
N ALA A 532 -2.25 -30.38 31.86
CA ALA A 532 -3.57 -30.65 31.31
C ALA A 532 -3.96 -29.52 30.33
N ARG A 533 -4.33 -29.87 29.10
CA ARG A 533 -4.71 -28.91 28.05
C ARG A 533 -6.11 -29.23 27.54
N LEU A 534 -7.00 -28.24 27.54
CA LEU A 534 -8.34 -28.34 26.95
C LEU A 534 -8.32 -27.81 25.52
N THR A 535 -8.80 -28.60 24.59
CA THR A 535 -8.96 -28.26 23.17
C THR A 535 -10.43 -28.11 22.82
N VAL A 536 -10.78 -27.06 22.07
CA VAL A 536 -12.13 -26.78 21.55
C VAL A 536 -12.09 -26.30 20.10
N VAL A 537 -13.13 -26.57 19.32
CA VAL A 537 -13.25 -26.09 17.94
C VAL A 537 -14.37 -25.06 17.84
N ALA A 538 -14.05 -23.87 17.31
CA ALA A 538 -14.99 -22.75 17.22
C ALA A 538 -15.87 -22.86 15.95
N ASN A 539 -17.20 -22.81 16.13
CA ASN A 539 -18.16 -22.76 15.04
C ASN A 539 -18.42 -21.33 14.54
N SER A 540 -18.15 -20.32 15.37
CA SER A 540 -18.28 -18.89 15.05
C SER A 540 -17.01 -18.11 15.40
N ALA A 541 -16.83 -16.93 14.78
CA ALA A 541 -15.74 -16.01 15.14
C ALA A 541 -16.13 -15.08 16.31
N SER A 542 -15.17 -14.76 17.18
CA SER A 542 -15.32 -13.82 18.28
C SER A 542 -13.98 -13.18 18.67
N PRO A 543 -13.93 -11.88 19.05
CA PRO A 543 -12.72 -11.27 19.59
C PRO A 543 -12.29 -11.81 20.97
N ASP A 544 -13.14 -12.58 21.64
CA ASP A 544 -12.84 -13.28 22.89
C ASP A 544 -13.53 -14.66 22.86
N GLY A 545 -12.78 -15.74 22.97
CA GLY A 545 -13.30 -17.11 23.06
C GLY A 545 -13.83 -17.48 24.45
N GLY A 546 -13.42 -16.74 25.48
CA GLY A 546 -13.83 -16.91 26.87
C GLY A 546 -12.72 -17.39 27.82
N THR A 547 -12.99 -17.21 29.11
CA THR A 547 -12.19 -17.66 30.27
C THR A 547 -12.77 -18.94 30.85
N ILE A 548 -11.91 -19.81 31.36
CA ILE A 548 -12.24 -21.13 31.90
C ILE A 548 -12.15 -21.09 33.43
N TYR A 549 -13.19 -21.59 34.09
CA TYR A 549 -13.31 -21.68 35.55
C TYR A 549 -13.67 -23.12 35.96
N PRO A 550 -13.23 -23.61 37.13
CA PRO A 550 -13.66 -24.89 37.68
C PRO A 550 -15.04 -24.75 38.33
N VAL A 551 -15.81 -25.84 38.34
CA VAL A 551 -17.06 -25.94 39.11
C VAL A 551 -16.84 -26.92 40.26
N ARG A 552 -17.28 -26.54 41.46
CA ARG A 552 -16.96 -27.25 42.71
C ARG A 552 -17.65 -28.60 42.86
N ASP A 553 -18.75 -28.83 42.14
CA ASP A 553 -19.52 -30.07 42.16
C ASP A 553 -19.85 -30.56 40.74
N SER A 554 -19.41 -31.77 40.42
CA SER A 554 -19.63 -32.42 39.11
C SER A 554 -20.84 -33.37 39.08
N SER A 555 -21.70 -33.39 40.11
CA SER A 555 -22.85 -34.29 40.20
C SER A 555 -24.06 -33.88 39.36
N TRP A 556 -24.03 -32.69 38.74
CA TRP A 556 -25.08 -32.22 37.83
C TRP A 556 -25.39 -33.25 36.72
N PRO A 557 -26.65 -33.63 36.46
CA PRO A 557 -26.97 -34.62 35.43
C PRO A 557 -26.74 -34.07 34.02
N GLU A 558 -26.26 -34.90 33.10
CA GLU A 558 -26.33 -34.58 31.67
C GLU A 558 -27.79 -34.46 31.24
N GLY A 559 -28.06 -33.45 30.41
CA GLY A 559 -29.37 -33.22 29.83
C GLY A 559 -29.71 -34.22 28.72
N ASN A 560 -31.00 -34.31 28.36
CA ASN A 560 -31.43 -35.12 27.22
C ASN A 560 -32.27 -34.36 26.19
N GLN A 561 -32.17 -33.02 26.19
CA GLN A 561 -32.89 -32.12 25.29
C GLN A 561 -31.91 -31.11 24.64
N THR A 562 -32.38 -30.38 23.64
CA THR A 562 -31.58 -29.39 22.87
C THR A 562 -31.90 -27.93 23.21
N GLY A 563 -32.79 -27.69 24.18
CA GLY A 563 -33.26 -26.37 24.59
C GLY A 563 -33.90 -25.53 23.48
N LEU A 564 -34.90 -26.08 22.80
CA LEU A 564 -35.66 -25.41 21.73
C LEU A 564 -37.19 -25.46 21.92
N GLY A 565 -37.68 -25.79 23.13
CA GLY A 565 -39.11 -25.80 23.40
C GLY A 565 -39.50 -26.26 24.80
N ALA A 566 -40.80 -26.23 25.09
CA ALA A 566 -41.36 -26.49 26.43
C ALA A 566 -41.06 -27.90 27.00
N THR A 567 -40.69 -28.88 26.18
CA THR A 567 -40.21 -30.19 26.66
C THR A 567 -38.83 -30.08 27.31
N SER A 568 -37.96 -29.19 26.84
CA SER A 568 -36.63 -28.93 27.40
C SER A 568 -36.69 -28.37 28.83
N ALA A 569 -37.76 -27.70 29.22
CA ALA A 569 -37.99 -27.27 30.59
C ALA A 569 -38.05 -28.44 31.59
N ALA A 570 -38.59 -29.58 31.13
CA ALA A 570 -38.81 -30.80 31.92
C ALA A 570 -37.69 -31.85 31.78
N GLY A 571 -36.63 -31.56 31.00
CA GLY A 571 -35.45 -32.43 30.90
C GLY A 571 -34.71 -32.55 32.24
N PRO A 572 -33.88 -33.61 32.44
CA PRO A 572 -33.15 -33.80 33.68
C PRO A 572 -31.98 -32.83 33.89
N GLY A 573 -31.42 -32.25 32.81
CA GLY A 573 -30.13 -31.57 32.83
C GLY A 573 -30.06 -30.28 33.64
N LEU A 574 -28.82 -29.84 33.91
CA LEU A 574 -28.50 -28.56 34.54
C LEU A 574 -29.05 -27.37 33.73
N LYS A 575 -29.73 -26.43 34.39
CA LYS A 575 -30.34 -25.25 33.76
C LYS A 575 -29.98 -23.95 34.49
N TRP A 576 -30.39 -22.82 33.91
CA TRP A 576 -30.18 -21.48 34.47
C TRP A 576 -30.63 -21.33 35.95
N VAL A 577 -31.85 -21.78 36.30
CA VAL A 577 -32.38 -21.67 37.67
C VAL A 577 -31.68 -22.57 38.70
N ASP A 578 -30.86 -23.51 38.25
CA ASP A 578 -30.06 -24.36 39.13
C ASP A 578 -28.74 -23.67 39.54
N VAL A 579 -28.46 -22.46 39.02
CA VAL A 579 -27.32 -21.61 39.39
C VAL A 579 -27.68 -20.16 39.74
N ASP A 580 -28.71 -19.56 39.12
CA ASP A 580 -29.29 -18.25 39.49
C ASP A 580 -30.28 -18.42 40.65
N THR A 581 -29.71 -18.71 41.83
CA THR A 581 -30.43 -19.08 43.06
C THR A 581 -31.07 -17.90 43.80
N ASP A 582 -30.54 -16.68 43.66
CA ASP A 582 -31.22 -15.48 44.18
C ASP A 582 -32.27 -14.90 43.20
N GLY A 583 -32.27 -15.40 41.95
CA GLY A 583 -33.24 -15.06 40.90
C GLY A 583 -33.07 -13.68 40.29
N ASN A 584 -31.92 -13.01 40.50
CA ASN A 584 -31.66 -11.71 39.89
C ASN A 584 -31.40 -11.79 38.37
N GLY A 585 -31.04 -12.97 37.86
CA GLY A 585 -30.69 -13.19 36.46
C GLY A 585 -29.27 -12.78 36.10
N VAL A 586 -28.35 -12.90 37.06
CA VAL A 586 -26.90 -12.83 36.90
C VAL A 586 -26.30 -13.82 37.91
N VAL A 587 -25.66 -14.88 37.42
CA VAL A 587 -24.94 -15.85 38.26
C VAL A 587 -23.65 -15.21 38.76
N ASP A 588 -23.55 -14.97 40.07
CA ASP A 588 -22.34 -14.45 40.71
C ASP A 588 -22.11 -15.00 42.15
N LEU A 589 -21.19 -14.40 42.91
CA LEU A 589 -20.82 -14.85 44.26
C LEU A 589 -21.94 -14.72 45.31
N ARG A 590 -23.10 -14.14 44.95
CA ARG A 590 -24.32 -14.16 45.77
C ARG A 590 -25.05 -15.50 45.69
N ASP A 591 -24.79 -16.28 44.65
CA ASP A 591 -25.47 -17.56 44.43
C ASP A 591 -24.89 -18.69 45.28
N THR A 592 -25.78 -19.60 45.65
CA THR A 592 -25.53 -20.63 46.68
C THR A 592 -25.54 -22.05 46.15
N SER A 593 -25.75 -22.23 44.84
CA SER A 593 -25.70 -23.53 44.18
C SER A 593 -24.25 -24.07 44.10
N PRO A 594 -24.03 -25.37 44.32
CA PRO A 594 -22.70 -25.98 44.20
C PRO A 594 -22.22 -26.06 42.73
N TYR A 595 -23.10 -25.79 41.76
CA TYR A 595 -22.80 -25.77 40.33
C TYR A 595 -22.37 -24.39 39.81
N VAL A 596 -22.34 -23.36 40.67
CA VAL A 596 -21.81 -22.04 40.29
C VAL A 596 -20.31 -22.16 40.02
N PRO A 597 -19.79 -21.65 38.89
CA PRO A 597 -18.35 -21.66 38.61
C PRO A 597 -17.59 -20.80 39.60
N ASP A 598 -16.38 -21.22 39.98
CA ASP A 598 -15.55 -20.43 40.89
C ASP A 598 -14.88 -19.27 40.15
N PHE A 599 -15.61 -18.16 40.00
CA PHE A 599 -15.12 -16.95 39.32
C PHE A 599 -13.89 -16.31 39.98
N THR A 600 -13.41 -16.82 41.12
CA THR A 600 -12.15 -16.39 41.75
C THR A 600 -10.93 -17.23 41.33
N ASP A 601 -11.14 -18.39 40.70
CA ASP A 601 -10.10 -19.34 40.27
C ASP A 601 -10.15 -19.51 38.74
N ALA A 602 -9.64 -18.54 37.99
CA ALA A 602 -9.52 -18.63 36.54
C ALA A 602 -8.38 -19.59 36.18
N VAL A 603 -8.70 -20.76 35.61
CA VAL A 603 -7.73 -21.84 35.36
C VAL A 603 -7.19 -21.89 33.93
N GLY A 604 -7.76 -21.10 33.01
CA GLY A 604 -7.32 -21.00 31.62
C GLY A 604 -8.13 -19.98 30.80
N GLY A 605 -7.76 -19.74 29.54
CA GLY A 605 -8.47 -18.84 28.63
C GLY A 605 -8.11 -19.09 27.17
N ILE A 606 -9.01 -18.73 26.25
CA ILE A 606 -8.96 -19.20 24.84
C ILE A 606 -8.45 -18.10 23.87
N GLY A 607 -8.65 -16.82 24.20
CA GLY A 607 -8.27 -15.70 23.31
C GLY A 607 -9.19 -15.57 22.09
N ALA A 608 -8.83 -14.74 21.10
CA ALA A 608 -9.68 -14.47 19.94
C ALA A 608 -9.81 -15.69 19.00
N VAL A 609 -11.05 -15.97 18.54
CA VAL A 609 -11.38 -17.16 17.74
C VAL A 609 -11.99 -16.83 16.37
N VAL A 610 -11.76 -17.70 15.38
CA VAL A 610 -12.37 -17.63 14.04
C VAL A 610 -13.11 -18.93 13.68
N VAL A 611 -14.03 -18.83 12.71
CA VAL A 611 -14.85 -19.96 12.23
C VAL A 611 -13.97 -21.13 11.78
N GLY A 612 -14.19 -22.30 12.37
CA GLY A 612 -13.46 -23.54 12.05
C GLY A 612 -12.09 -23.68 12.69
N GLY A 613 -11.64 -22.70 13.49
CA GLY A 613 -10.36 -22.77 14.20
C GLY A 613 -10.41 -23.75 15.39
N THR A 614 -9.32 -24.47 15.58
CA THR A 614 -9.07 -25.29 16.78
C THR A 614 -8.22 -24.48 17.76
N TYR A 615 -8.62 -24.45 19.03
CA TYR A 615 -7.99 -23.66 20.08
C TYR A 615 -7.64 -24.54 21.28
N SER A 616 -6.59 -24.18 22.00
CA SER A 616 -6.11 -24.90 23.17
C SER A 616 -5.81 -23.94 24.31
N ALA A 617 -6.22 -24.33 25.52
CA ALA A 617 -5.90 -23.63 26.76
C ALA A 617 -5.23 -24.58 27.76
N ASP A 618 -4.20 -24.10 28.47
CA ASP A 618 -3.75 -24.77 29.69
C ASP A 618 -4.87 -24.71 30.73
N VAL A 619 -5.14 -25.85 31.37
CA VAL A 619 -6.09 -26.04 32.48
C VAL A 619 -5.47 -26.89 33.60
N THR A 620 -4.14 -27.06 33.59
CA THR A 620 -3.35 -27.84 34.57
C THR A 620 -3.74 -27.59 36.03
N PRO A 621 -4.00 -26.35 36.51
CA PRO A 621 -4.38 -26.11 37.90
C PRO A 621 -5.56 -26.96 38.38
N ALA A 622 -6.58 -27.16 37.53
CA ALA A 622 -7.80 -27.88 37.89
C ALA A 622 -7.58 -29.40 38.11
N PHE A 623 -6.61 -30.01 37.42
CA PHE A 623 -6.42 -31.47 37.39
C PHE A 623 -5.33 -31.99 38.34
N ARG A 624 -4.72 -31.12 39.15
CA ARG A 624 -3.69 -31.49 40.14
C ARG A 624 -4.18 -32.45 41.23
N GLY A 625 -5.50 -32.65 41.37
CA GLY A 625 -6.10 -33.64 42.26
C GLY A 625 -5.92 -35.10 41.78
N GLY A 626 -5.57 -35.34 40.51
CA GLY A 626 -5.45 -36.69 39.96
C GLY A 626 -6.81 -37.32 39.60
N PRO A 627 -7.02 -38.64 39.79
CA PRO A 627 -8.26 -39.33 39.43
C PRO A 627 -9.51 -38.75 40.10
N GLY A 628 -10.58 -38.54 39.33
CA GLY A 628 -11.83 -37.95 39.79
C GLY A 628 -12.69 -37.37 38.66
N THR A 629 -13.91 -36.93 38.99
CA THR A 629 -14.84 -36.32 38.03
C THR A 629 -14.82 -34.80 38.14
N TYR A 630 -14.31 -34.12 37.12
CA TYR A 630 -14.12 -32.66 37.09
C TYR A 630 -15.13 -31.99 36.18
N THR A 631 -15.53 -30.77 36.51
CA THR A 631 -16.35 -29.91 35.65
C THR A 631 -15.63 -28.58 35.44
N LEU A 632 -15.53 -28.17 34.18
CA LEU A 632 -15.04 -26.86 33.75
C LEU A 632 -16.19 -26.06 33.13
N THR A 633 -16.18 -24.75 33.30
CA THR A 633 -17.11 -23.82 32.64
C THR A 633 -16.36 -22.79 31.83
N ILE A 634 -16.79 -22.58 30.59
CA ILE A 634 -16.34 -21.48 29.74
C ILE A 634 -17.33 -20.32 29.89
N LYS A 635 -16.82 -19.12 30.15
CA LYS A 635 -17.56 -17.85 30.27
C LYS A 635 -16.98 -16.84 29.29
N ASN A 636 -17.83 -16.11 28.57
CA ASN A 636 -17.42 -15.16 27.53
C ASN A 636 -18.06 -13.80 27.79
N ASP A 637 -17.23 -12.77 27.97
CA ASP A 637 -17.66 -11.41 28.29
C ASP A 637 -17.60 -10.47 27.07
N SER A 638 -17.80 -11.03 25.86
CA SER A 638 -18.08 -10.30 24.61
C SER A 638 -19.57 -10.33 24.23
N GLN A 639 -20.09 -9.22 23.70
CA GLN A 639 -21.43 -9.16 23.05
C GLN A 639 -21.49 -10.02 21.79
N ASN A 640 -20.35 -10.13 21.10
CA ASN A 640 -20.17 -11.02 19.97
C ASN A 640 -19.57 -12.32 20.50
N GLY A 641 -20.30 -13.05 21.36
CA GLY A 641 -19.84 -14.32 21.92
C GLY A 641 -19.72 -15.42 20.86
N THR A 642 -19.41 -16.65 21.28
CA THR A 642 -19.11 -17.74 20.35
C THR A 642 -19.87 -19.04 20.64
N LEU A 643 -19.94 -19.88 19.61
CA LEU A 643 -20.44 -21.25 19.64
C LEU A 643 -19.24 -22.20 19.48
N TYR A 644 -19.10 -23.17 20.38
CA TYR A 644 -18.17 -24.29 20.23
C TYR A 644 -18.91 -25.55 19.79
N PHE A 645 -18.21 -26.45 19.11
CA PHE A 645 -18.71 -27.79 18.85
C PHE A 645 -18.85 -28.59 20.17
N SER A 646 -19.98 -29.29 20.34
CA SER A 646 -20.23 -30.17 21.50
C SER A 646 -19.68 -31.58 21.28
N ARG A 647 -19.67 -32.38 22.34
CA ARG A 647 -19.37 -33.82 22.35
C ARG A 647 -20.22 -34.66 21.38
N GLU A 648 -21.41 -34.18 21.04
CA GLU A 648 -22.34 -34.83 20.10
C GLU A 648 -21.90 -34.67 18.63
N THR A 649 -20.68 -34.17 18.40
CA THR A 649 -20.09 -33.94 17.08
C THR A 649 -18.65 -34.46 17.01
N SER A 650 -18.18 -34.79 15.81
CA SER A 650 -16.80 -35.24 15.56
C SER A 650 -15.73 -34.14 15.66
N GLN A 651 -16.07 -32.98 16.22
CA GLN A 651 -15.19 -31.83 16.49
C GLN A 651 -15.40 -31.31 17.92
N GLY A 652 -16.00 -32.11 18.81
CA GLY A 652 -16.26 -31.77 20.19
C GLY A 652 -14.98 -31.58 21.03
N PRO A 653 -15.12 -31.18 22.31
CA PRO A 653 -13.97 -30.84 23.15
C PRO A 653 -13.11 -32.06 23.50
N GLU A 654 -11.80 -31.85 23.61
CA GLU A 654 -10.85 -32.86 24.09
C GLU A 654 -10.01 -32.30 25.25
N LEU A 655 -9.96 -33.02 26.37
CA LEU A 655 -9.03 -32.75 27.46
C LEU A 655 -7.85 -33.71 27.34
N ARG A 656 -6.62 -33.18 27.29
CA ARG A 656 -5.41 -33.98 27.17
C ARG A 656 -4.49 -33.80 28.36
N LEU A 657 -4.13 -34.89 29.02
CA LEU A 657 -3.29 -34.93 30.21
C LEU A 657 -1.89 -35.46 29.86
N GLU A 658 -0.85 -34.79 30.35
CA GLU A 658 0.51 -35.32 30.47
C GLU A 658 0.70 -35.94 31.86
N LEU A 659 1.43 -37.05 31.93
CA LEU A 659 1.65 -37.83 33.13
C LEU A 659 3.13 -37.87 33.51
N GLY A 660 3.41 -37.55 34.78
CA GLY A 660 4.70 -37.76 35.42
C GLY A 660 5.11 -39.24 35.42
N ALA A 661 6.41 -39.49 35.61
CA ALA A 661 6.93 -40.86 35.65
C ALA A 661 6.19 -41.72 36.70
N PRO A 662 5.91 -43.01 36.43
CA PRO A 662 5.24 -43.89 37.38
C PRO A 662 5.98 -43.92 38.72
N GLY A 663 5.28 -43.54 39.78
CA GLY A 663 5.86 -43.49 41.11
C GLY A 663 6.29 -44.89 41.57
N ILE A 664 7.60 -45.09 41.77
CA ILE A 664 8.08 -46.28 42.46
C ILE A 664 7.72 -46.11 43.94
N THR A 665 6.50 -46.56 44.29
CA THR A 665 5.92 -46.40 45.63
C THR A 665 6.73 -47.19 46.66
N SER A 666 7.73 -46.55 47.27
CA SER A 666 8.54 -47.13 48.31
C SER A 666 7.67 -47.48 49.52
N THR A 667 7.68 -48.75 49.91
CA THR A 667 6.71 -49.31 50.84
C THR A 667 6.79 -48.66 52.23
N THR A 668 5.74 -47.96 52.64
CA THR A 668 5.53 -47.58 54.05
C THR A 668 4.17 -48.10 54.51
N THR A 669 4.19 -49.19 55.27
CA THR A 669 2.99 -49.94 55.67
C THR A 669 2.19 -49.23 56.77
N THR A 670 0.89 -49.03 56.54
CA THR A 670 -0.09 -48.83 57.64
C THR A 670 -1.34 -49.66 57.36
N THR A 671 -1.90 -50.32 58.37
CA THR A 671 -2.77 -51.51 58.21
C THR A 671 -4.19 -51.36 58.76
N SER A 672 -5.18 -51.58 57.89
CA SER A 672 -6.58 -51.97 58.22
C SER A 672 -7.23 -52.50 56.92
N THR A 673 -7.44 -53.81 56.68
CA THR A 673 -8.47 -54.70 57.30
C THR A 673 -9.84 -54.01 57.36
N THR A 674 -10.95 -54.49 56.78
CA THR A 674 -11.44 -55.89 56.70
C THR A 674 -12.54 -55.98 55.59
N ALA A 675 -12.35 -56.68 54.46
CA ALA A 675 -12.85 -58.04 54.12
C ALA A 675 -13.91 -58.06 52.97
N PRO A 676 -14.16 -59.21 52.28
CA PRO A 676 -14.76 -59.21 50.92
C PRO A 676 -16.03 -60.09 50.70
N VAL A 677 -16.71 -59.92 49.56
CA VAL A 677 -17.72 -60.84 48.97
C VAL A 677 -17.54 -60.88 47.42
N PRO A 678 -17.75 -62.01 46.69
CA PRO A 678 -17.23 -62.19 45.32
C PRO A 678 -18.27 -62.53 44.21
N THR A 679 -17.77 -62.62 42.96
CA THR A 679 -18.38 -63.29 41.76
C THR A 679 -19.66 -62.63 41.18
N THR A 680 -20.01 -62.80 39.89
CA THR A 680 -19.79 -63.94 38.96
C THR A 680 -19.64 -63.52 37.49
N SER A 681 -19.01 -64.37 36.68
CA SER A 681 -18.82 -64.26 35.23
C SER A 681 -19.97 -64.83 34.37
N THR A 682 -20.13 -64.32 33.14
CA THR A 682 -20.70 -65.12 32.02
C THR A 682 -20.03 -64.76 30.69
N THR A 683 -19.95 -65.73 29.79
CA THR A 683 -19.26 -65.64 28.49
C THR A 683 -20.20 -66.03 27.36
N THR A 684 -20.13 -65.35 26.21
CA THR A 684 -20.55 -65.92 24.91
C THR A 684 -19.69 -65.35 23.78
N ALA A 685 -19.57 -66.10 22.67
CA ALA A 685 -18.79 -65.75 21.49
C ALA A 685 -19.60 -66.06 20.20
N GLU A 686 -18.91 -66.02 19.05
CA GLU A 686 -19.35 -66.49 17.71
C GLU A 686 -20.27 -65.56 16.89
N THR A 687 -20.18 -65.51 15.54
CA THR A 687 -19.16 -65.99 14.59
C THR A 687 -19.28 -65.23 13.25
N ALA A 688 -18.21 -65.17 12.45
CA ALA A 688 -18.18 -64.50 11.13
C ALA A 688 -18.81 -65.32 9.99
N THR A 689 -19.01 -64.71 8.80
CA THR A 689 -18.87 -65.34 7.44
C THR A 689 -18.90 -64.24 6.35
N SER A 690 -18.30 -64.52 5.18
CA SER A 690 -18.13 -63.64 4.01
C SER A 690 -18.96 -64.10 2.78
N THR A 691 -19.09 -63.27 1.72
CA THR A 691 -18.67 -63.59 0.31
C THR A 691 -19.08 -62.54 -0.77
N THR A 692 -18.06 -61.91 -1.37
CA THR A 692 -17.67 -61.88 -2.81
C THR A 692 -18.66 -61.69 -4.01
N THR A 693 -18.30 -60.78 -4.94
CA THR A 693 -18.56 -60.73 -6.43
C THR A 693 -20.01 -60.55 -6.96
N SER A 694 -20.30 -59.99 -8.16
CA SER A 694 -19.51 -59.78 -9.39
C SER A 694 -20.04 -58.64 -10.32
N SER A 695 -19.48 -58.46 -11.54
CA SER A 695 -19.72 -57.33 -12.48
C SER A 695 -20.18 -57.72 -13.90
N THR A 696 -20.79 -56.78 -14.68
CA THR A 696 -20.66 -56.63 -16.17
C THR A 696 -21.29 -55.33 -16.77
N THR A 697 -20.96 -55.07 -18.05
CA THR A 697 -21.23 -53.91 -18.95
C THR A 697 -22.60 -53.98 -19.70
N THR A 698 -23.06 -53.14 -20.68
CA THR A 698 -22.42 -52.30 -21.73
C THR A 698 -23.43 -51.35 -22.49
N SER A 699 -22.92 -50.36 -23.25
CA SER A 699 -23.41 -49.81 -24.57
C SER A 699 -24.53 -48.74 -24.72
N GLU A 700 -24.53 -48.07 -25.89
CA GLU A 700 -25.17 -46.81 -26.38
C GLU A 700 -25.77 -47.03 -27.83
N PRO A 701 -26.36 -46.07 -28.60
CA PRO A 701 -26.92 -44.73 -28.34
C PRO A 701 -28.46 -44.68 -28.66
N PRO A 702 -29.12 -44.04 -29.70
CA PRO A 702 -28.72 -43.22 -30.88
C PRO A 702 -29.33 -41.77 -30.89
N THR A 703 -29.78 -41.24 -32.05
CA THR A 703 -30.01 -39.79 -32.34
C THR A 703 -31.41 -39.40 -32.88
N THR A 704 -31.76 -38.10 -32.88
CA THR A 704 -32.61 -37.43 -33.92
C THR A 704 -32.47 -35.89 -33.90
N SER A 705 -32.90 -35.19 -34.96
CA SER A 705 -32.70 -33.74 -35.17
C SER A 705 -33.81 -33.07 -36.01
N THR A 706 -33.81 -31.73 -36.09
CA THR A 706 -34.67 -30.92 -37.00
C THR A 706 -34.02 -29.56 -37.36
N THR A 707 -34.53 -28.86 -38.39
CA THR A 707 -33.69 -27.97 -39.25
C THR A 707 -34.40 -26.69 -39.78
N SER A 708 -33.63 -25.87 -40.54
CA SER A 708 -34.01 -24.69 -41.37
C SER A 708 -33.88 -23.32 -40.66
N THR A 709 -33.51 -22.19 -41.31
CA THR A 709 -33.29 -21.88 -42.75
C THR A 709 -32.06 -20.93 -42.93
N SER A 710 -31.57 -20.68 -44.16
CA SER A 710 -30.21 -20.17 -44.44
C SER A 710 -30.09 -18.87 -45.28
N LEU A 711 -29.16 -17.99 -44.89
CA LEU A 711 -28.15 -17.23 -45.68
C LEU A 711 -28.57 -16.33 -46.90
N PRO A 712 -27.87 -15.20 -47.14
CA PRO A 712 -26.57 -15.25 -47.85
C PRO A 712 -25.43 -14.38 -47.27
N LEU A 713 -24.26 -15.01 -47.17
CA LEU A 713 -22.89 -14.51 -47.37
C LEU A 713 -22.50 -13.05 -46.95
N ALA A 714 -21.70 -12.98 -45.89
CA ALA A 714 -20.45 -12.22 -45.91
C ALA A 714 -19.29 -13.19 -45.59
N THR A 715 -18.07 -12.86 -46.05
CA THR A 715 -16.89 -13.74 -46.04
C THR A 715 -16.52 -14.34 -44.67
N THR A 716 -16.43 -15.67 -44.59
CA THR A 716 -15.72 -16.35 -43.50
C THR A 716 -14.21 -16.13 -43.66
N THR A 717 -13.68 -15.13 -42.96
CA THR A 717 -12.24 -15.11 -42.65
C THR A 717 -12.02 -16.09 -41.52
N THR A 718 -11.23 -17.14 -41.75
CA THR A 718 -10.70 -17.96 -40.65
C THR A 718 -9.78 -17.07 -39.80
N LEU A 719 -10.15 -16.81 -38.56
CA LEU A 719 -9.29 -16.09 -37.62
C LEU A 719 -7.96 -16.84 -37.46
N PRO A 720 -6.82 -16.13 -37.33
CA PRO A 720 -5.59 -16.75 -36.89
C PRO A 720 -5.77 -17.27 -35.46
N GLY A 721 -5.19 -18.42 -35.14
CA GLY A 721 -5.01 -18.81 -33.74
C GLY A 721 -4.05 -17.84 -33.07
N CYS A 722 -4.33 -17.49 -31.81
CA CYS A 722 -3.41 -16.70 -31.01
C CYS A 722 -2.25 -17.57 -30.51
N ASP A 723 -1.11 -16.95 -30.20
CA ASP A 723 0.01 -17.61 -29.55
C ASP A 723 -0.07 -17.37 -28.04
N PRO A 724 -0.23 -18.41 -27.19
CA PRO A 724 -0.24 -18.25 -25.73
C PRO A 724 1.01 -17.57 -25.15
N ASN A 725 2.11 -17.49 -25.91
CA ASN A 725 3.36 -16.83 -25.52
C ASN A 725 3.44 -15.37 -25.99
N VAL A 726 2.46 -14.87 -26.77
CA VAL A 726 2.42 -13.50 -27.30
C VAL A 726 1.03 -12.89 -27.05
N PRO A 727 0.79 -12.24 -25.89
CA PRO A 727 -0.54 -11.73 -25.52
C PRO A 727 -1.18 -10.80 -26.54
N SER A 728 -0.37 -9.96 -27.21
CA SER A 728 -0.83 -9.05 -28.27
C SER A 728 -1.27 -9.74 -29.58
N SER A 729 -1.27 -11.07 -29.63
CA SER A 729 -1.91 -11.84 -30.71
C SER A 729 -3.42 -12.06 -30.52
N CYS A 730 -3.96 -11.61 -29.37
CA CYS A 730 -5.38 -11.72 -29.00
C CYS A 730 -6.05 -10.35 -28.73
N ASP A 731 -5.37 -9.24 -29.04
CA ASP A 731 -5.88 -7.86 -28.88
C ASP A 731 -6.98 -7.54 -29.93
N ASP A 732 -8.21 -7.20 -29.50
CA ASP A 732 -9.28 -6.74 -30.43
C ASP A 732 -9.30 -5.21 -30.68
N GLY A 733 -8.41 -4.48 -30.01
CA GLY A 733 -8.31 -3.02 -30.07
C GLY A 733 -9.31 -2.27 -29.18
N ASP A 734 -10.08 -2.96 -28.33
CA ASP A 734 -10.94 -2.35 -27.32
C ASP A 734 -10.25 -2.36 -25.95
N ALA A 735 -9.78 -1.20 -25.48
CA ALA A 735 -9.10 -1.06 -24.19
C ALA A 735 -9.93 -1.46 -22.94
N CYS A 736 -11.18 -1.93 -23.12
CA CYS A 736 -12.10 -2.38 -22.08
C CYS A 736 -12.60 -3.82 -22.27
N THR A 737 -11.90 -4.64 -23.05
CA THR A 737 -11.92 -6.11 -23.01
C THR A 737 -10.70 -6.61 -22.26
N ALA A 738 -10.84 -7.74 -21.56
CA ALA A 738 -9.74 -8.51 -21.02
C ALA A 738 -9.49 -9.66 -22.00
N ASP A 739 -8.42 -9.52 -22.79
CA ASP A 739 -8.10 -10.44 -23.88
C ASP A 739 -7.19 -11.57 -23.39
N ALA A 740 -7.65 -12.81 -23.59
CA ALA A 740 -6.97 -14.02 -23.14
C ALA A 740 -6.90 -15.08 -24.25
N CYS A 741 -5.69 -15.52 -24.58
CA CYS A 741 -5.48 -16.71 -25.40
C CYS A 741 -5.54 -17.95 -24.50
N ASP A 742 -6.36 -18.95 -24.86
CA ASP A 742 -6.42 -20.21 -24.13
C ASP A 742 -5.37 -21.23 -24.59
N ALA A 743 -5.31 -22.38 -23.90
CA ALA A 743 -4.34 -23.44 -24.20
C ALA A 743 -4.58 -24.14 -25.55
N ASP A 744 -5.74 -23.97 -26.17
CA ASP A 744 -6.10 -24.48 -27.50
C ASP A 744 -5.91 -23.40 -28.60
N GLY A 745 -5.31 -22.26 -28.26
CA GLY A 745 -5.03 -21.15 -29.18
C GLY A 745 -6.27 -20.37 -29.63
N GLN A 746 -7.38 -20.48 -28.87
CA GLN A 746 -8.56 -19.64 -29.08
C GLN A 746 -8.43 -18.34 -28.28
N CYS A 747 -8.85 -17.24 -28.91
CA CYS A 747 -8.81 -15.91 -28.30
C CYS A 747 -10.17 -15.56 -27.69
N HIS A 748 -10.17 -15.09 -26.44
CA HIS A 748 -11.35 -14.75 -25.65
C HIS A 748 -11.32 -13.29 -25.23
N HIS A 749 -12.26 -12.49 -25.75
CA HIS A 749 -12.41 -11.07 -25.44
C HIS A 749 -13.46 -10.88 -24.33
N VAL A 750 -13.04 -10.80 -23.07
CA VAL A 750 -13.96 -10.70 -21.93
C VAL A 750 -14.20 -9.24 -21.56
N ALA A 751 -15.31 -8.65 -22.03
CA ALA A 751 -15.64 -7.26 -21.74
C ALA A 751 -15.66 -6.96 -20.22
N VAL A 752 -14.98 -5.91 -19.79
CA VAL A 752 -15.05 -5.42 -18.41
C VAL A 752 -16.46 -4.85 -18.18
N VAL A 753 -17.19 -5.42 -17.22
CA VAL A 753 -18.60 -5.09 -16.94
C VAL A 753 -18.78 -4.19 -15.72
N GLY A 754 -20.00 -3.67 -15.54
CA GLY A 754 -20.40 -2.98 -14.31
C GLY A 754 -19.75 -1.60 -14.15
N LEU A 755 -19.50 -1.19 -12.89
CA LEU A 755 -18.92 0.14 -12.59
C LEU A 755 -17.49 0.30 -13.11
N ASP A 756 -16.76 -0.80 -13.26
CA ASP A 756 -15.41 -0.85 -13.84
C ASP A 756 -15.47 -0.78 -15.36
N GLY A 757 -16.42 -1.49 -15.99
CA GLY A 757 -16.74 -1.32 -17.41
C GLY A 757 -17.08 0.12 -17.76
N VAL A 758 -18.04 0.73 -17.06
CA VAL A 758 -18.39 2.15 -17.29
C VAL A 758 -17.19 3.09 -17.05
N SER A 759 -16.30 2.78 -16.10
CA SER A 759 -15.12 3.63 -15.83
C SER A 759 -14.11 3.53 -16.96
N CYS A 760 -13.76 2.32 -17.38
CA CYS A 760 -12.86 2.11 -18.51
C CYS A 760 -13.35 2.86 -19.76
N ARG A 761 -14.64 2.73 -20.12
CA ARG A 761 -15.24 3.44 -21.27
C ARG A 761 -15.22 4.97 -21.14
N VAL A 762 -15.07 5.50 -19.93
CA VAL A 762 -14.93 6.94 -19.66
C VAL A 762 -13.47 7.39 -19.73
N GLU A 763 -12.51 6.54 -19.35
CA GLU A 763 -11.09 6.82 -19.57
C GLU A 763 -10.71 6.70 -21.05
N THR A 764 -11.17 5.67 -21.79
CA THR A 764 -10.99 5.61 -23.26
C THR A 764 -11.56 6.85 -23.98
N LEU A 765 -12.56 7.51 -23.39
CA LEU A 765 -13.16 8.76 -23.87
C LEU A 765 -12.35 10.01 -23.49
N ALA A 766 -11.49 9.93 -22.47
CA ALA A 766 -10.45 10.90 -22.15
C ALA A 766 -9.23 10.73 -23.07
N ASP A 767 -8.77 9.50 -23.29
CA ASP A 767 -7.64 9.16 -24.17
C ASP A 767 -7.96 9.56 -25.62
N ALA A 768 -9.18 9.26 -26.08
CA ALA A 768 -9.72 9.71 -27.37
C ALA A 768 -9.99 11.23 -27.45
N LEU A 769 -9.70 12.01 -26.40
CA LEU A 769 -9.61 13.48 -26.42
C LEU A 769 -8.17 14.00 -26.29
N GLN A 770 -7.25 13.24 -25.69
CA GLN A 770 -5.82 13.54 -25.66
C GLN A 770 -5.23 13.36 -27.07
N GLY A 771 -5.49 12.22 -27.72
CA GLY A 771 -5.00 11.89 -29.07
C GLY A 771 -5.64 12.67 -30.22
N VAL A 772 -6.18 13.88 -29.98
CA VAL A 772 -6.85 14.70 -31.00
C VAL A 772 -6.04 15.95 -31.32
N SER A 773 -5.65 16.09 -32.59
CA SER A 773 -4.81 17.19 -33.04
C SER A 773 -5.50 18.56 -32.96
N PRO A 774 -4.74 19.67 -32.91
CA PRO A 774 -5.28 21.02 -33.04
C PRO A 774 -5.97 21.30 -34.38
N ALA A 775 -5.74 20.49 -35.42
CA ALA A 775 -6.45 20.59 -36.70
C ALA A 775 -7.84 19.93 -36.63
N ASP A 776 -7.99 18.88 -35.81
CA ASP A 776 -9.24 18.12 -35.66
C ASP A 776 -10.19 18.71 -34.63
N VAL A 777 -9.70 19.52 -33.68
CA VAL A 777 -10.53 20.36 -32.80
C VAL A 777 -10.30 21.83 -33.10
N GLY A 778 -11.26 22.50 -33.75
CA GLY A 778 -11.16 23.88 -34.25
C GLY A 778 -10.95 24.99 -33.20
N SER A 779 -10.70 24.65 -31.92
CA SER A 779 -9.87 25.45 -31.02
C SER A 779 -9.52 24.66 -29.74
N ALA A 780 -8.39 24.99 -29.11
CA ALA A 780 -8.04 24.51 -27.76
C ALA A 780 -9.10 24.86 -26.68
N ARG A 781 -9.96 25.86 -26.92
CA ARG A 781 -11.11 26.18 -26.06
C ARG A 781 -12.24 25.15 -26.17
N VAL A 782 -12.38 24.49 -27.32
CA VAL A 782 -13.31 23.37 -27.51
C VAL A 782 -12.75 22.09 -26.91
N ARG A 783 -11.45 21.79 -27.09
CA ARG A 783 -10.76 20.65 -26.45
C ARG A 783 -10.94 20.71 -24.92
N ARG A 784 -10.58 21.83 -24.28
CA ARG A 784 -10.77 22.05 -22.84
C ARG A 784 -12.23 21.95 -22.38
N ARG A 785 -13.22 22.32 -23.21
CA ARG A 785 -14.66 22.18 -22.90
C ARG A 785 -15.20 20.76 -23.04
N LEU A 786 -14.59 19.91 -23.85
CA LEU A 786 -14.92 18.48 -23.92
C LEU A 786 -14.24 17.72 -22.78
N ALA A 787 -12.94 17.95 -22.56
CA ALA A 787 -12.18 17.36 -21.45
C ALA A 787 -12.82 17.68 -20.07
N ALA A 788 -13.21 18.94 -19.82
CA ALA A 788 -13.90 19.31 -18.59
C ALA A 788 -15.27 18.59 -18.39
N ARG A 789 -15.90 18.11 -19.48
CA ARG A 789 -17.13 17.30 -19.39
C ARG A 789 -16.86 15.81 -19.18
N VAL A 790 -15.80 15.26 -19.76
CA VAL A 790 -15.34 13.90 -19.43
C VAL A 790 -14.91 13.84 -17.96
N ARG A 791 -14.15 14.83 -17.47
CA ARG A 791 -13.85 14.97 -16.03
C ARG A 791 -15.12 15.03 -15.18
N ALA A 792 -16.12 15.83 -15.56
CA ALA A 792 -17.41 15.88 -14.83
C ALA A 792 -18.17 14.53 -14.82
N VAL A 793 -18.05 13.71 -15.88
CA VAL A 793 -18.56 12.34 -15.92
C VAL A 793 -17.76 11.44 -14.96
N ARG A 794 -16.42 11.47 -15.01
CA ARG A 794 -15.53 10.70 -14.13
C ARG A 794 -15.82 11.00 -12.64
N THR A 795 -15.93 12.27 -12.26
CA THR A 795 -16.32 12.68 -10.89
C THR A 795 -17.72 12.17 -10.49
N ALA A 796 -18.68 12.10 -11.44
CA ALA A 796 -20.01 11.57 -11.16
C ALA A 796 -20.01 10.04 -10.95
N LEU A 797 -19.18 9.33 -11.72
CA LEU A 797 -19.01 7.89 -11.62
C LEU A 797 -18.29 7.49 -10.32
N LEU A 798 -17.27 8.26 -9.90
CA LEU A 798 -16.60 8.07 -8.61
C LEU A 798 -17.55 8.27 -7.42
N ALA A 799 -18.46 9.25 -7.48
CA ALA A 799 -19.54 9.39 -6.49
C ALA A 799 -20.53 8.21 -6.49
N ALA A 800 -20.79 7.61 -7.65
CA ALA A 800 -21.62 6.41 -7.76
C ALA A 800 -20.92 5.14 -7.22
N ARG A 801 -19.58 5.09 -7.16
CA ARG A 801 -18.80 4.03 -6.50
C ARG A 801 -18.81 4.14 -4.98
N SER A 802 -18.70 5.35 -4.44
CA SER A 802 -18.54 5.59 -2.99
C SER A 802 -19.86 5.69 -2.21
N THR A 803 -21.01 5.72 -2.90
CA THR A 803 -22.34 5.76 -2.27
C THR A 803 -23.07 4.42 -2.36
N ARG A 804 -24.09 4.22 -1.51
CA ARG A 804 -24.94 3.02 -1.49
C ARG A 804 -26.44 3.38 -1.50
N GLY A 805 -27.27 2.42 -1.92
CA GLY A 805 -28.73 2.56 -1.93
C GLY A 805 -29.22 3.71 -2.82
N ARG A 806 -30.15 4.54 -2.30
CA ARG A 806 -30.79 5.62 -3.09
C ARG A 806 -29.79 6.64 -3.66
N ARG A 807 -28.73 6.99 -2.90
CA ARG A 807 -27.69 7.94 -3.36
C ARG A 807 -26.95 7.41 -4.59
N ALA A 808 -26.54 6.14 -4.58
CA ALA A 808 -25.92 5.51 -5.74
C ALA A 808 -26.82 5.55 -6.98
N ALA A 809 -28.13 5.31 -6.83
CA ALA A 809 -29.08 5.41 -7.94
C ALA A 809 -29.21 6.86 -8.50
N ASP A 810 -29.15 7.87 -7.63
CA ASP A 810 -29.18 9.28 -8.02
C ASP A 810 -27.86 9.74 -8.70
N ASP A 811 -26.71 9.22 -8.26
CA ASP A 811 -25.39 9.48 -8.83
C ASP A 811 -25.13 8.73 -10.15
N LEU A 812 -25.60 7.48 -10.28
CA LEU A 812 -25.68 6.77 -11.57
C LEU A 812 -26.56 7.56 -12.56
N ALA A 813 -27.70 8.09 -12.10
CA ALA A 813 -28.55 8.94 -12.93
C ALA A 813 -27.90 10.30 -13.25
N ARG A 814 -27.08 10.86 -12.36
CA ARG A 814 -26.27 12.07 -12.62
C ARG A 814 -25.22 11.81 -13.70
N THR A 815 -24.53 10.67 -13.61
CA THR A 815 -23.54 10.21 -14.58
C THR A 815 -24.14 10.07 -15.97
N GLN A 816 -25.31 9.41 -16.10
CA GLN A 816 -25.98 9.31 -17.41
C GLN A 816 -26.43 10.68 -17.96
N ARG A 817 -26.93 11.60 -17.12
CA ARG A 817 -27.29 12.96 -17.57
C ARG A 817 -26.09 13.73 -18.14
N LEU A 818 -24.89 13.47 -17.62
CA LEU A 818 -23.63 14.08 -18.06
C LEU A 818 -23.09 13.42 -19.34
N LEU A 819 -23.07 12.08 -19.43
CA LEU A 819 -22.72 11.34 -20.66
C LEU A 819 -23.60 11.76 -21.85
N ALA A 820 -24.92 11.70 -21.68
CA ALA A 820 -25.87 12.14 -22.72
C ALA A 820 -25.69 13.63 -23.06
N GLY A 821 -25.28 14.44 -22.07
CA GLY A 821 -24.95 15.85 -22.23
C GLY A 821 -23.64 16.10 -23.02
N LEU A 822 -22.67 15.21 -22.91
CA LEU A 822 -21.43 15.22 -23.69
C LEU A 822 -21.69 14.78 -25.14
N GLY A 823 -22.41 13.67 -25.35
CA GLY A 823 -22.80 13.20 -26.69
C GLY A 823 -23.50 14.30 -27.51
N ARG A 824 -24.53 14.95 -26.94
CA ARG A 824 -25.23 16.11 -27.54
C ARG A 824 -24.37 17.38 -27.74
N GLN A 825 -23.14 17.42 -27.24
CA GLN A 825 -22.16 18.47 -27.53
C GLN A 825 -21.21 18.05 -28.67
N VAL A 826 -20.74 16.80 -28.69
CA VAL A 826 -19.93 16.23 -29.78
C VAL A 826 -20.68 16.32 -31.11
N ASP A 827 -21.89 15.75 -31.14
CA ASP A 827 -22.86 15.78 -32.26
C ASP A 827 -23.28 17.21 -32.67
N ARG A 828 -23.09 18.21 -31.80
CA ARG A 828 -23.28 19.62 -32.16
C ARG A 828 -22.04 20.22 -32.81
N LEU A 829 -20.86 19.95 -32.27
CA LEU A 829 -19.59 20.49 -32.77
C LEU A 829 -19.23 19.93 -34.14
N GLU A 830 -19.56 18.66 -34.40
CA GLU A 830 -19.45 18.04 -35.73
C GLU A 830 -20.33 18.78 -36.77
N ARG A 831 -21.64 18.92 -36.50
CA ARG A 831 -22.55 19.68 -37.38
C ARG A 831 -22.20 21.17 -37.52
N GLN A 832 -21.37 21.71 -36.63
CA GLN A 832 -20.82 23.07 -36.72
C GLN A 832 -19.45 23.13 -37.42
N GLY A 833 -18.95 22.01 -37.98
CA GLY A 833 -17.62 21.93 -38.61
C GLY A 833 -16.47 22.25 -37.65
N THR A 834 -16.71 22.17 -36.34
CA THR A 834 -15.78 22.59 -35.28
C THR A 834 -15.03 21.41 -34.65
N LEU A 835 -15.52 20.19 -34.89
CA LEU A 835 -14.86 18.93 -34.54
C LEU A 835 -14.82 18.05 -35.80
N ALA A 836 -13.66 17.49 -36.12
CA ALA A 836 -13.49 16.62 -37.27
C ALA A 836 -14.37 15.37 -37.15
N ARG A 837 -14.99 14.98 -38.27
CA ARG A 837 -15.99 13.91 -38.29
C ARG A 837 -15.48 12.55 -37.76
N PRO A 838 -14.28 12.04 -38.12
CA PRO A 838 -13.77 10.78 -37.56
C PRO A 838 -13.63 10.80 -36.03
N VAL A 839 -13.30 11.97 -35.46
CA VAL A 839 -13.20 12.16 -34.00
C VAL A 839 -14.59 12.22 -33.37
N ALA A 840 -15.54 12.92 -34.01
CA ALA A 840 -16.92 12.95 -33.56
C ALA A 840 -17.53 11.53 -33.56
N ASP A 841 -17.37 10.77 -34.65
CA ASP A 841 -17.83 9.39 -34.76
C ASP A 841 -17.22 8.50 -33.66
N ARG A 842 -15.90 8.57 -33.43
CA ARG A 842 -15.22 7.83 -32.34
C ARG A 842 -15.74 8.21 -30.95
N MET A 843 -15.85 9.51 -30.65
CA MET A 843 -16.37 10.00 -29.38
C MET A 843 -17.84 9.63 -29.15
N LEU A 844 -18.68 9.63 -30.19
CA LEU A 844 -20.08 9.23 -30.11
C LEU A 844 -20.20 7.72 -29.90
N ALA A 845 -19.38 6.90 -30.57
CA ALA A 845 -19.33 5.46 -30.35
C ALA A 845 -18.94 5.10 -28.90
N LEU A 846 -17.89 5.73 -28.36
CA LEU A 846 -17.44 5.56 -26.98
C LEU A 846 -18.49 6.03 -25.97
N THR A 847 -19.09 7.22 -26.17
CA THR A 847 -20.17 7.73 -25.32
C THR A 847 -21.38 6.78 -25.33
N ALA A 848 -21.73 6.22 -26.50
CA ALA A 848 -22.80 5.23 -26.63
C ALA A 848 -22.45 3.88 -25.99
N SER A 849 -21.16 3.52 -25.90
CA SER A 849 -20.68 2.32 -25.19
C SER A 849 -20.81 2.49 -23.68
N ALA A 850 -20.32 3.60 -23.11
CA ALA A 850 -20.53 3.93 -21.70
C ALA A 850 -22.03 4.02 -21.34
N GLU A 851 -22.88 4.52 -22.24
CA GLU A 851 -24.34 4.50 -22.08
C GLU A 851 -25.01 3.12 -22.23
N ARG A 852 -24.33 2.09 -22.74
CA ARG A 852 -24.82 0.70 -22.69
C ARG A 852 -24.52 0.08 -21.33
N GLU A 853 -23.24 0.10 -20.92
CA GLU A 853 -22.79 -0.48 -19.65
C GLU A 853 -23.44 0.16 -18.41
N LEU A 854 -23.84 1.43 -18.51
CA LEU A 854 -24.54 2.13 -17.43
C LEU A 854 -26.03 1.73 -17.29
N ARG A 855 -26.63 0.99 -18.23
CA ARG A 855 -28.06 0.61 -18.18
C ARG A 855 -28.38 -0.48 -17.17
N PRO A 856 -27.68 -1.64 -17.11
CA PRO A 856 -27.95 -2.68 -16.12
C PRO A 856 -27.83 -2.16 -14.68
N LEU A 857 -26.79 -1.35 -14.41
CA LEU A 857 -26.54 -0.73 -13.10
C LEU A 857 -27.70 0.14 -12.60
N ARG A 858 -28.48 0.75 -13.49
CA ARG A 858 -29.68 1.53 -13.14
C ARG A 858 -30.95 0.68 -12.99
N GLY A 859 -30.93 -0.57 -13.46
CA GLY A 859 -32.02 -1.53 -13.34
C GLY A 859 -32.02 -2.30 -12.02
N ALA A 860 -30.87 -2.39 -11.34
CA ALA A 860 -30.69 -3.05 -10.05
C ALA A 860 -31.36 -2.29 -8.88
N ARG A 861 -32.69 -2.34 -8.83
CA ARG A 861 -33.45 -2.16 -7.59
C ARG A 861 -33.82 -3.52 -7.02
N ASP A 862 -33.53 -3.70 -5.73
CA ASP A 862 -34.10 -4.73 -4.87
C ASP A 862 -33.86 -6.20 -5.28
N THR A 863 -32.61 -6.66 -5.13
CA THR A 863 -32.33 -7.99 -4.56
C THR A 863 -31.65 -7.81 -3.20
N LYS A 864 -31.94 -8.71 -2.26
CA LYS A 864 -31.56 -8.62 -0.84
C LYS A 864 -30.08 -8.88 -0.60
#